data_AF-A0A7C8HF77-F1
#
_entry.id   AF-A0A7C8HF77-F1
#
_cell.length_a   1.000
_cell.length_b   1.000
_cell.length_c   1.000
_cell.angle_alpha   90.00
_cell.angle_beta   90.00
_cell.angle_gamma   90.00
#
_symmetry.space_group_name_H-M   'P 1'
#
loop_
_entity.id
_entity.type
_entity.pdbx_description
1 polymer ?
#
loop_
_entity_poly.entity_id
_entity_poly.type
_entity_poly.pdbx_seq_one_letter_code
_entity_poly.pdbx_strand_id
1 'polypeptide(L)'
;MIKDYPPLLQKSSELVEAWRKTLQAFDQFSKQSVKGCFFHMKMKVMLKILHHLSEENKLSIYDEKIFEYFDHLMNHYQKTIQLFQDNEQEIKTGKAKEILSGICTVLSSQLKQFRENQMVEQGISDPKASVNPIKAEKEKFLMDEKINILNQLDDLEDQWTKEEMEKTLLSLRKHLIDLAKDDTQQVQCVKEIYEGLIQNLKGPLYKCYAKKSKKGIEKLNDFHLRKAANFYYESIKQEKENVEAIIKIQVNALEEEMKNEAYEDREQQIIQEILHTIREAYQHLGKEIEELEQFFKEAEKQPNKIHISSPEEFETYLKVQGMDAYVNDLNVKSKLNYKDREIVEFNENYNAFNQIWNEFKKELFNHYNDKINQDNLLRRIDLKLQNNMELSQKIIQSFSDFYEKTKKGAGEIVETEYTPIIEGIGETIHIKIESLKESLELFSEIKNEMLQRASEEFKEFISEKDFEKITEDLFEKFMIESMNEFPLEESDFTKKQLAFLDGKEEEGMAFLSDRLLRRQEKIEQEADKRIIKFLREHLLFEMSTYEEIINYSVSKLRESQEDFIITYVKEIDALTHSIEEILKAYKIEFIHPNPHEKFNGKEHEVLMAEVREGFQKGEIIKTMNKGYMLDGQIILKANVIAGK
;
A
#
# COMPACT_ATOMS: atom_id res chain seq x y z
N MET A 1 -23.18 1.52 9.62
CA MET A 1 -23.15 2.68 10.53
C MET A 1 -22.48 3.93 9.94
N ILE A 2 -21.46 3.83 9.08
CA ILE A 2 -20.87 4.97 8.36
C ILE A 2 -21.89 5.65 7.43
N LYS A 3 -22.77 4.84 6.82
CA LYS A 3 -23.81 5.29 5.87
C LYS A 3 -24.85 6.22 6.49
N ASP A 4 -24.98 6.18 7.82
CA ASP A 4 -25.98 6.94 8.57
C ASP A 4 -25.44 8.29 9.07
N TYR A 5 -24.15 8.58 8.85
CA TYR A 5 -23.50 9.84 9.22
C TYR A 5 -22.84 10.50 7.99
N PRO A 6 -23.52 11.49 7.36
CA PRO A 6 -23.11 12.05 6.07
C PRO A 6 -21.66 12.56 5.98
N PRO A 7 -21.09 13.24 7.00
CA PRO A 7 -19.68 13.67 6.95
C PRO A 7 -18.70 12.50 6.86
N LEU A 8 -18.94 11.41 7.59
CA LEU A 8 -18.07 10.21 7.58
C LEU A 8 -18.26 9.40 6.30
N LEU A 9 -19.48 9.37 5.75
CA LEU A 9 -19.73 8.76 4.44
C LEU A 9 -18.99 9.51 3.32
N GLN A 10 -19.00 10.84 3.35
CA GLN A 10 -18.23 11.64 2.40
C GLN A 10 -16.73 11.37 2.55
N LYS A 11 -16.19 11.44 3.78
CA LYS A 11 -14.75 11.23 4.03
C LYS A 11 -14.28 9.82 3.73
N SER A 12 -15.10 8.80 3.99
CA SER A 12 -14.78 7.42 3.61
C SER A 12 -14.75 7.24 2.09
N SER A 13 -15.64 7.90 1.34
CA SER A 13 -15.58 7.88 -0.13
C SER A 13 -14.34 8.59 -0.67
N GLU A 14 -14.00 9.76 -0.13
CA GLU A 14 -12.78 10.49 -0.48
C GLU A 14 -11.52 9.66 -0.18
N LEU A 15 -11.51 8.99 0.98
CA LEU A 15 -10.42 8.13 1.42
C LEU A 15 -10.21 6.94 0.47
N VAL A 16 -11.29 6.23 0.14
CA VAL A 16 -11.24 5.05 -0.73
C VAL A 16 -10.76 5.43 -2.12
N GLU A 17 -11.22 6.57 -2.65
CA GLU A 17 -10.78 7.07 -3.96
C GLU A 17 -9.30 7.51 -3.94
N ALA A 18 -8.86 8.21 -2.89
CA ALA A 18 -7.45 8.58 -2.73
C ALA A 18 -6.55 7.35 -2.63
N TRP A 19 -7.01 6.30 -1.94
CA TRP A 19 -6.28 5.06 -1.83
C TRP A 19 -6.21 4.30 -3.15
N ARG A 20 -7.32 4.22 -3.90
CA ARG A 20 -7.35 3.66 -5.24
C ARG A 20 -6.34 4.33 -6.16
N LYS A 21 -6.28 5.66 -6.18
CA LYS A 21 -5.29 6.43 -6.96
C LYS A 21 -3.86 6.13 -6.54
N THR A 22 -3.63 5.99 -5.23
CA THR A 22 -2.33 5.61 -4.68
C THR A 22 -1.88 4.24 -5.18
N LEU A 23 -2.78 3.23 -5.12
CA LEU A 23 -2.50 1.90 -5.67
C LEU A 23 -2.27 1.92 -7.18
N GLN A 24 -3.06 2.69 -7.94
CA GLN A 24 -2.88 2.84 -9.38
C GLN A 24 -1.52 3.47 -9.74
N ALA A 25 -1.12 4.53 -9.03
CA ALA A 25 0.17 5.17 -9.22
C ALA A 25 1.33 4.21 -8.85
N PHE A 26 1.18 3.45 -7.77
CA PHE A 26 2.13 2.42 -7.39
C PHE A 26 2.26 1.31 -8.44
N ASP A 27 1.14 0.80 -8.95
CA ASP A 27 1.12 -0.22 -10.01
C ASP A 27 1.76 0.32 -11.30
N GLN A 28 1.53 1.61 -11.64
CA GLN A 28 2.14 2.29 -12.78
C GLN A 28 3.68 2.36 -12.61
N PHE A 29 4.15 2.82 -11.45
CA PHE A 29 5.58 2.87 -11.11
C PHE A 29 6.22 1.47 -11.20
N SER A 30 5.56 0.47 -10.65
CA SER A 30 6.02 -0.92 -10.66
C SER A 30 6.10 -1.48 -12.10
N LYS A 31 5.08 -1.24 -12.92
CA LYS A 31 5.09 -1.60 -14.36
C LYS A 31 6.26 -0.96 -15.10
N GLN A 32 6.56 0.32 -14.86
CA GLN A 32 7.70 0.98 -15.51
C GLN A 32 9.04 0.43 -15.02
N SER A 33 9.14 0.12 -13.73
CA SER A 33 10.33 -0.51 -13.16
C SER A 33 10.59 -1.89 -13.78
N VAL A 34 9.53 -2.71 -13.93
CA VAL A 34 9.60 -4.02 -14.62
C VAL A 34 10.05 -3.85 -16.07
N LYS A 35 9.46 -2.91 -16.82
CA LYS A 35 9.88 -2.61 -18.21
C LYS A 35 11.32 -2.16 -18.31
N GLY A 36 11.79 -1.32 -17.38
CA GLY A 36 13.18 -0.89 -17.29
C GLY A 36 14.14 -2.06 -17.07
N CYS A 37 13.81 -2.97 -16.14
CA CYS A 37 14.57 -4.20 -15.91
C CYS A 37 14.59 -5.10 -17.16
N PHE A 38 13.45 -5.30 -17.82
CA PHE A 38 13.36 -6.05 -19.07
C PHE A 38 14.25 -5.44 -20.15
N PHE A 39 14.11 -4.15 -20.43
CA PHE A 39 14.90 -3.46 -21.43
C PHE A 39 16.40 -3.66 -21.18
N HIS A 40 16.85 -3.43 -19.94
CA HIS A 40 18.25 -3.62 -19.58
C HIS A 40 18.71 -5.07 -19.77
N MET A 41 17.90 -6.04 -19.34
CA MET A 41 18.19 -7.47 -19.51
C MET A 41 18.29 -7.86 -20.99
N LYS A 42 17.34 -7.42 -21.83
CA LYS A 42 17.35 -7.64 -23.28
C LYS A 42 18.61 -7.09 -23.92
N MET A 43 19.01 -5.87 -23.56
CA MET A 43 20.23 -5.25 -24.06
C MET A 43 21.49 -6.05 -23.69
N LYS A 44 21.57 -6.57 -22.46
CA LYS A 44 22.71 -7.40 -22.03
C LYS A 44 22.79 -8.73 -22.78
N VAL A 45 21.65 -9.40 -22.98
CA VAL A 45 21.60 -10.63 -23.78
C VAL A 45 22.01 -10.36 -25.23
N MET A 46 21.45 -9.31 -25.85
CA MET A 46 21.79 -8.92 -27.22
C MET A 46 23.29 -8.59 -27.35
N LEU A 47 23.84 -7.76 -26.46
CA LEU A 47 25.26 -7.40 -26.49
C LEU A 47 26.17 -8.63 -26.32
N LYS A 48 25.80 -9.58 -25.45
CA LYS A 48 26.55 -10.82 -25.28
C LYS A 48 26.54 -11.68 -26.56
N ILE A 49 25.40 -11.79 -27.24
CA ILE A 49 25.31 -12.49 -28.53
C ILE A 49 26.16 -11.76 -29.58
N LEU A 50 25.98 -10.44 -29.72
CA LEU A 50 26.71 -9.64 -30.73
C LEU A 50 28.22 -9.70 -30.53
N HIS A 51 28.70 -9.68 -29.28
CA HIS A 51 30.11 -9.84 -28.95
C HIS A 51 30.69 -11.16 -29.50
N HIS A 52 29.96 -12.28 -29.36
CA HIS A 52 30.36 -13.54 -29.98
C HIS A 52 30.40 -13.47 -31.51
N LEU A 53 29.50 -12.70 -32.13
CA LEU A 53 29.43 -12.59 -33.59
C LEU A 53 30.45 -11.59 -34.17
N SER A 54 30.87 -10.58 -33.40
CA SER A 54 31.74 -9.50 -33.88
C SER A 54 33.24 -9.79 -33.70
N GLU A 55 33.68 -10.18 -32.50
CA GLU A 55 35.09 -10.17 -32.10
C GLU A 55 35.80 -11.54 -32.20
N GLU A 56 35.07 -12.65 -32.26
CA GLU A 56 35.64 -13.99 -32.06
C GLU A 56 35.38 -14.99 -33.21
N ASN A 57 34.91 -14.51 -34.37
CA ASN A 57 34.71 -15.37 -35.55
C ASN A 57 36.07 -15.74 -36.18
N LYS A 58 36.35 -17.04 -36.41
CA LYS A 58 37.66 -17.50 -36.95
C LYS A 58 37.99 -16.87 -38.29
N LEU A 59 36.98 -16.66 -39.13
CA LEU A 59 37.17 -16.14 -40.48
C LEU A 59 37.20 -14.60 -40.54
N SER A 60 36.91 -13.90 -39.44
CA SER A 60 36.78 -12.43 -39.44
C SER A 60 38.07 -11.66 -39.75
N ILE A 61 39.24 -12.21 -39.43
CA ILE A 61 40.55 -11.59 -39.71
C ILE A 61 40.84 -11.55 -41.22
N TYR A 62 40.15 -12.37 -42.03
CA TYR A 62 40.44 -12.58 -43.46
C TYR A 62 39.46 -11.84 -44.37
N ASP A 63 38.39 -11.31 -43.80
CA ASP A 63 37.40 -10.51 -44.52
C ASP A 63 38.04 -9.31 -45.20
N GLU A 64 39.03 -8.70 -44.54
CA GLU A 64 39.80 -7.56 -45.08
C GLU A 64 40.86 -8.04 -46.08
N LYS A 65 41.62 -9.08 -45.73
CA LYS A 65 42.71 -9.59 -46.59
C LYS A 65 42.28 -10.12 -47.95
N ILE A 66 41.17 -10.88 -48.01
CA ILE A 66 40.68 -11.45 -49.28
C ILE A 66 40.37 -10.33 -50.28
N PHE A 67 39.75 -9.24 -49.81
CA PHE A 67 39.45 -8.11 -50.68
C PHE A 67 40.71 -7.30 -51.03
N GLU A 68 41.62 -7.08 -50.07
CA GLU A 68 42.90 -6.40 -50.31
C GLU A 68 43.71 -7.08 -51.41
N TYR A 69 43.85 -8.41 -51.36
CA TYR A 69 44.56 -9.17 -52.40
C TYR A 69 43.89 -9.02 -53.78
N PHE A 70 42.56 -9.04 -53.84
CA PHE A 70 41.82 -8.80 -55.08
C PHE A 70 42.04 -7.38 -55.62
N ASP A 71 42.02 -6.36 -54.75
CA ASP A 71 42.23 -4.95 -55.12
C ASP A 71 43.68 -4.71 -55.61
N HIS A 72 44.66 -5.31 -54.93
CA HIS A 72 46.07 -5.28 -55.36
C HIS A 72 46.25 -5.87 -56.76
N LEU A 73 45.65 -7.02 -57.06
CA LEU A 73 45.70 -7.64 -58.38
C LEU A 73 45.11 -6.71 -59.47
N MET A 74 43.94 -6.10 -59.21
CA MET A 74 43.30 -5.20 -60.15
C MET A 74 44.13 -3.93 -60.40
N ASN A 75 44.83 -3.43 -59.39
CA ASN A 75 45.78 -2.32 -59.53
C ASN A 75 46.97 -2.71 -60.44
N HIS A 76 47.48 -3.94 -60.33
CA HIS A 76 48.52 -4.44 -61.24
C HIS A 76 48.03 -4.52 -62.69
N TYR A 77 46.82 -5.07 -62.92
CA TYR A 77 46.23 -5.11 -64.26
C TYR A 77 46.07 -3.71 -64.85
N GLN A 78 45.57 -2.75 -64.06
CA GLN A 78 45.42 -1.36 -64.50
C GLN A 78 46.77 -0.74 -64.87
N LYS A 79 47.80 -0.96 -64.06
CA LYS A 79 49.17 -0.47 -64.32
C LYS A 79 49.72 -1.06 -65.62
N THR A 80 49.55 -2.35 -65.86
CA THR A 80 49.99 -3.02 -67.10
C THR A 80 49.27 -2.47 -68.34
N ILE A 81 47.94 -2.31 -68.26
CA ILE A 81 47.15 -1.75 -69.37
C ILE A 81 47.58 -0.31 -69.67
N GLN A 82 47.78 0.51 -68.64
CA GLN A 82 48.15 1.91 -68.80
C GLN A 82 49.57 2.06 -69.36
N LEU A 83 50.53 1.25 -68.88
CA LEU A 83 51.89 1.21 -69.45
C LEU A 83 51.88 0.85 -70.94
N PHE A 84 51.00 -0.06 -71.37
CA PHE A 84 50.84 -0.39 -72.79
C PHE A 84 50.21 0.77 -73.57
N GLN A 85 49.14 1.37 -73.07
CA GLN A 85 48.44 2.48 -73.74
C GLN A 85 49.33 3.72 -73.90
N ASP A 86 50.06 4.10 -72.85
CA ASP A 86 50.94 5.28 -72.83
C ASP A 86 52.11 5.13 -73.82
N ASN A 87 52.51 3.90 -74.14
CA ASN A 87 53.65 3.59 -75.00
C ASN A 87 53.26 2.90 -76.33
N GLU A 88 51.97 2.85 -76.68
CA GLU A 88 51.47 2.08 -77.82
C GLU A 88 52.06 2.53 -79.17
N GLN A 89 52.40 3.82 -79.29
CA GLN A 89 53.02 4.40 -80.48
C GLN A 89 54.53 4.13 -80.58
N GLU A 90 55.17 3.76 -79.46
CA GLU A 90 56.60 3.46 -79.38
C GLU A 90 56.91 1.98 -79.69
N ILE A 91 55.90 1.11 -79.61
CA ILE A 91 55.99 -0.31 -80.01
C ILE A 91 55.64 -0.43 -81.50
N LYS A 92 56.66 -0.47 -82.36
CA LYS A 92 56.52 -0.46 -83.82
C LYS A 92 56.38 -1.86 -84.42
N THR A 93 56.83 -2.89 -83.70
CA THR A 93 56.90 -4.27 -84.22
C THR A 93 55.55 -4.95 -84.15
N GLY A 94 55.03 -5.37 -85.32
CA GLY A 94 53.64 -5.83 -85.46
C GLY A 94 53.27 -7.02 -84.58
N LYS A 95 54.13 -8.04 -84.49
CA LYS A 95 53.84 -9.29 -83.77
C LYS A 95 53.94 -9.14 -82.25
N ALA A 96 54.91 -8.37 -81.74
CA ALA A 96 54.98 -8.02 -80.32
C ALA A 96 53.80 -7.14 -79.88
N LYS A 97 53.41 -6.17 -80.73
CA LYS A 97 52.24 -5.32 -80.49
C LYS A 97 50.94 -6.12 -80.47
N GLU A 98 50.77 -7.09 -81.37
CA GLU A 98 49.61 -7.99 -81.39
C GLU A 98 49.53 -8.85 -80.11
N ILE A 99 50.64 -9.43 -79.65
CA ILE A 99 50.67 -10.25 -78.43
C ILE A 99 50.36 -9.38 -77.21
N LEU A 100 50.99 -8.20 -77.07
CA LEU A 100 50.74 -7.27 -75.96
C LEU A 100 49.32 -6.71 -75.97
N SER A 101 48.78 -6.39 -77.14
CA SER A 101 47.38 -5.99 -77.31
C SER A 101 46.43 -7.12 -76.90
N GLY A 102 46.76 -8.37 -77.25
CA GLY A 102 46.03 -9.56 -76.80
C GLY A 102 46.02 -9.71 -75.28
N ILE A 103 47.18 -9.57 -74.62
CA ILE A 103 47.29 -9.58 -73.15
C ILE A 103 46.45 -8.46 -72.54
N CYS A 104 46.62 -7.22 -73.00
CA CYS A 104 45.90 -6.08 -72.45
C CYS A 104 44.38 -6.17 -72.70
N THR A 105 43.94 -6.81 -73.77
CA THR A 105 42.51 -7.07 -74.04
C THR A 105 41.95 -8.06 -73.02
N VAL A 106 42.67 -9.14 -72.71
CA VAL A 106 42.27 -10.10 -71.67
C VAL A 106 42.23 -9.43 -70.30
N LEU A 107 43.29 -8.71 -69.92
CA LEU A 107 43.34 -7.97 -68.64
C LEU A 107 42.26 -6.89 -68.55
N SER A 108 41.98 -6.17 -69.63
CA SER A 108 40.90 -5.16 -69.67
C SER A 108 39.53 -5.79 -69.53
N SER A 109 39.31 -6.97 -70.14
CA SER A 109 38.06 -7.73 -69.99
C SER A 109 37.86 -8.18 -68.55
N GLN A 110 38.91 -8.70 -67.91
CA GLN A 110 38.92 -9.11 -66.50
C GLN A 110 38.59 -7.93 -65.56
N LEU A 111 39.28 -6.81 -65.76
CA LEU A 111 39.10 -5.59 -64.97
C LEU A 111 37.70 -5.00 -65.16
N LYS A 112 37.14 -5.07 -66.37
CA LYS A 112 35.75 -4.68 -66.66
C LYS A 112 34.75 -5.60 -65.96
N GLN A 113 34.92 -6.91 -66.05
CA GLN A 113 34.06 -7.89 -65.38
C GLN A 113 34.09 -7.70 -63.86
N PHE A 114 35.25 -7.41 -63.28
CA PHE A 114 35.37 -7.06 -61.87
C PHE A 114 34.58 -5.80 -61.48
N ARG A 115 34.73 -4.71 -62.25
CA ARG A 115 33.99 -3.45 -61.99
C ARG A 115 32.48 -3.65 -62.13
N GLU A 116 32.04 -4.41 -63.13
CA GLU A 116 30.62 -4.76 -63.31
C GLU A 116 30.09 -5.59 -62.12
N ASN A 117 30.86 -6.58 -61.65
CA ASN A 117 30.48 -7.39 -60.49
C ASN A 117 30.42 -6.57 -59.19
N GLN A 118 31.35 -5.63 -58.98
CA GLN A 118 31.27 -4.68 -57.86
C GLN A 118 30.00 -3.82 -57.92
N MET A 119 29.61 -3.33 -59.10
CA MET A 119 28.41 -2.50 -59.25
C MET A 119 27.11 -3.29 -59.04
N VAL A 120 27.07 -4.57 -59.44
CA VAL A 120 25.90 -5.45 -59.28
C VAL A 120 25.71 -5.88 -57.82
N GLU A 121 26.78 -6.19 -57.09
CA GLU A 121 26.67 -6.62 -55.68
C GLU A 121 26.47 -5.47 -54.69
N GLN A 122 26.93 -4.25 -55.02
CA GLN A 122 26.79 -3.10 -54.12
C GLN A 122 25.47 -2.33 -54.29
N GLY A 123 24.81 -2.36 -55.45
CA GLY A 123 23.67 -1.46 -55.71
C GLY A 123 24.04 0.02 -55.62
N ILE A 124 25.32 0.36 -55.78
CA ILE A 124 25.89 1.71 -55.66
C ILE A 124 26.26 2.21 -57.07
N SER A 125 25.78 3.40 -57.41
CA SER A 125 25.98 4.09 -58.68
C SER A 125 27.26 4.95 -58.73
N ASP A 126 28.15 4.86 -57.73
CA ASP A 126 29.33 5.71 -57.61
C ASP A 126 30.65 4.90 -57.71
N PRO A 127 31.45 5.09 -58.78
CA PRO A 127 32.75 4.44 -58.99
C PRO A 127 33.84 4.76 -57.93
N LYS A 128 33.53 5.58 -56.91
CA LYS A 128 34.44 6.00 -55.84
C LYS A 128 34.20 5.33 -54.48
N ALA A 129 33.20 4.47 -54.33
CA ALA A 129 32.88 3.84 -53.05
C ALA A 129 33.82 2.67 -52.74
N SER A 130 34.84 2.91 -51.91
CA SER A 130 35.87 1.94 -51.48
C SER A 130 35.40 0.98 -50.37
N VAL A 131 34.16 0.49 -50.41
CA VAL A 131 33.63 -0.36 -49.32
C VAL A 131 33.86 -1.83 -49.64
N ASN A 132 34.63 -2.53 -48.82
CA ASN A 132 34.88 -3.97 -48.92
C ASN A 132 33.53 -4.75 -48.83
N PRO A 133 33.10 -5.46 -49.90
CA PRO A 133 31.82 -6.16 -49.93
C PRO A 133 31.70 -7.31 -48.92
N ILE A 134 32.82 -7.95 -48.55
CA ILE A 134 32.85 -9.01 -47.53
C ILE A 134 32.56 -8.42 -46.15
N LYS A 135 33.09 -7.22 -45.88
CA LYS A 135 32.80 -6.45 -44.67
C LYS A 135 31.34 -5.99 -44.64
N ALA A 136 30.83 -5.48 -45.76
CA ALA A 136 29.44 -5.08 -45.90
C ALA A 136 28.45 -6.25 -45.70
N GLU A 137 28.75 -7.45 -46.21
CA GLU A 137 27.96 -8.66 -45.97
C GLU A 137 27.91 -9.00 -44.47
N LYS A 138 29.06 -8.97 -43.78
CA LYS A 138 29.15 -9.24 -42.34
C LYS A 138 28.37 -8.21 -41.53
N GLU A 139 28.54 -6.92 -41.82
CA GLU A 139 27.82 -5.83 -41.13
C GLU A 139 26.30 -5.94 -41.34
N LYS A 140 25.87 -6.25 -42.57
CA LYS A 140 24.46 -6.50 -42.87
C LYS A 140 23.92 -7.70 -42.09
N PHE A 141 24.66 -8.81 -42.04
CA PHE A 141 24.28 -9.97 -41.26
C PHE A 141 24.14 -9.64 -39.76
N LEU A 142 25.10 -8.90 -39.18
CA LEU A 142 25.05 -8.48 -37.78
C LEU A 142 23.85 -7.57 -37.51
N MET A 143 23.52 -6.67 -38.43
CA MET A 143 22.36 -5.79 -38.33
C MET A 143 21.04 -6.56 -38.41
N ASP A 144 20.92 -7.50 -39.35
CA ASP A 144 19.75 -8.37 -39.50
C ASP A 144 19.57 -9.26 -38.26
N GLU A 145 20.65 -9.84 -37.72
CA GLU A 145 20.59 -10.61 -36.47
C GLU A 145 20.25 -9.74 -35.27
N LYS A 146 20.75 -8.51 -35.18
CA LYS A 146 20.39 -7.57 -34.11
C LYS A 146 18.87 -7.36 -34.06
N ILE A 147 18.25 -7.09 -35.22
CA ILE A 147 16.78 -6.94 -35.31
C ILE A 147 16.08 -8.24 -34.92
N ASN A 148 16.55 -9.38 -35.43
CA ASN A 148 15.92 -10.67 -35.15
C ASN A 148 16.02 -11.07 -33.67
N ILE A 149 17.16 -10.82 -33.02
CA ILE A 149 17.37 -11.05 -31.59
C ILE A 149 16.42 -10.18 -30.77
N LEU A 150 16.33 -8.87 -31.10
CA LEU A 150 15.43 -7.96 -30.41
C LEU A 150 13.97 -8.40 -30.53
N ASN A 151 13.50 -8.73 -31.73
CA ASN A 151 12.14 -9.22 -31.93
C ASN A 151 11.83 -10.47 -31.08
N GLN A 152 12.75 -11.43 -31.01
CA GLN A 152 12.56 -12.62 -30.16
C GLN A 152 12.55 -12.32 -28.67
N LEU A 153 13.32 -11.33 -28.24
CA LEU A 153 13.34 -10.90 -26.84
C LEU A 153 12.09 -10.07 -26.49
N ASP A 154 11.57 -9.30 -27.43
CA ASP A 154 10.29 -8.58 -27.31
C ASP A 154 9.11 -9.56 -27.22
N ASP A 155 9.10 -10.61 -28.05
CA ASP A 155 8.09 -11.69 -27.96
C ASP A 155 8.08 -12.36 -26.57
N LEU A 156 9.26 -12.55 -25.96
CA LEU A 156 9.38 -13.12 -24.60
C LEU A 156 8.86 -12.15 -23.53
N GLU A 157 9.13 -10.85 -23.67
CA GLU A 157 8.58 -9.83 -22.78
C GLU A 157 7.05 -9.77 -22.87
N ASP A 158 6.51 -9.80 -24.09
CA ASP A 158 5.06 -9.78 -24.34
C ASP A 158 4.36 -11.02 -23.77
N GLN A 159 4.97 -12.21 -23.93
CA GLN A 159 4.44 -13.43 -23.34
C GLN A 159 4.44 -13.36 -21.81
N TRP A 160 5.58 -13.01 -21.21
CA TRP A 160 5.69 -12.91 -19.75
C TRP A 160 4.74 -11.85 -19.18
N THR A 161 4.61 -10.71 -19.85
CA THR A 161 3.73 -9.61 -19.42
C THR A 161 2.27 -10.06 -19.38
N LYS A 162 1.82 -10.90 -20.31
CA LYS A 162 0.46 -11.44 -20.32
C LYS A 162 0.21 -12.47 -19.20
N GLU A 163 1.22 -13.24 -18.84
CA GLU A 163 1.07 -14.38 -17.92
C GLU A 163 1.34 -14.02 -16.45
N GLU A 164 2.29 -13.12 -16.18
CA GLU A 164 2.88 -12.95 -14.84
C GLU A 164 2.88 -11.49 -14.32
N MET A 165 2.56 -10.49 -15.14
CA MET A 165 2.60 -9.08 -14.73
C MET A 165 1.67 -8.81 -13.54
N GLU A 166 0.42 -9.27 -13.58
CA GLU A 166 -0.56 -9.00 -12.52
C GLU A 166 -0.12 -9.58 -11.17
N LYS A 167 0.33 -10.85 -11.16
CA LYS A 167 0.86 -11.50 -9.96
C LYS A 167 2.08 -10.77 -9.41
N THR A 168 2.94 -10.30 -10.30
CA THR A 168 4.14 -9.54 -9.94
C THR A 168 3.74 -8.22 -9.27
N LEU A 169 2.78 -7.48 -9.83
CA LEU A 169 2.31 -6.21 -9.24
C LEU A 169 1.71 -6.42 -7.85
N LEU A 170 0.85 -7.43 -7.69
CA LEU A 170 0.30 -7.80 -6.38
C LEU A 170 1.40 -8.13 -5.37
N SER A 171 2.43 -8.89 -5.77
CA SER A 171 3.56 -9.20 -4.90
C SER A 171 4.38 -7.97 -4.54
N LEU A 172 4.56 -7.01 -5.45
CA LEU A 172 5.34 -5.80 -5.23
C LEU A 172 4.64 -4.81 -4.29
N ARG A 173 3.31 -4.84 -4.20
CA ARG A 173 2.56 -3.97 -3.28
C ARG A 173 3.03 -4.12 -1.83
N LYS A 174 3.59 -5.25 -1.41
CA LYS A 174 4.21 -5.41 -0.07
C LYS A 174 5.24 -4.31 0.27
N HIS A 175 5.88 -3.71 -0.74
CA HIS A 175 6.87 -2.65 -0.58
C HIS A 175 6.27 -1.23 -0.59
N LEU A 176 4.97 -1.07 -0.82
CA LEU A 176 4.32 0.24 -0.99
C LEU A 176 4.58 1.15 0.21
N ILE A 177 4.37 0.64 1.43
CA ILE A 177 4.54 1.43 2.66
C ILE A 177 6.02 1.79 2.87
N ASP A 178 6.94 0.86 2.60
CA ASP A 178 8.38 1.09 2.79
C ASP A 178 8.90 2.13 1.79
N LEU A 179 8.48 2.03 0.52
CA LEU A 179 8.85 2.97 -0.53
C LEU A 179 8.29 4.38 -0.27
N ALA A 180 7.07 4.48 0.25
CA ALA A 180 6.48 5.77 0.60
C ALA A 180 7.19 6.46 1.78
N LYS A 181 7.84 5.69 2.66
CA LYS A 181 8.57 6.22 3.83
C LYS A 181 10.02 6.55 3.50
N ASP A 182 10.62 5.78 2.61
CA ASP A 182 12.04 5.86 2.31
C ASP A 182 12.31 5.58 0.82
N ASP A 183 12.54 6.67 0.07
CA ASP A 183 12.89 6.61 -1.34
C ASP A 183 14.16 5.76 -1.62
N THR A 184 15.03 5.55 -0.61
CA THR A 184 16.22 4.71 -0.79
C THR A 184 15.90 3.22 -0.96
N GLN A 185 14.68 2.80 -0.58
CA GLN A 185 14.19 1.43 -0.80
C GLN A 185 13.86 1.14 -2.27
N GLN A 186 13.80 2.17 -3.14
CA GLN A 186 13.52 2.02 -4.57
C GLN A 186 14.49 1.03 -5.23
N VAL A 187 15.79 1.17 -4.92
CA VAL A 187 16.84 0.35 -5.51
C VAL A 187 16.70 -1.12 -5.09
N GLN A 188 16.31 -1.36 -3.84
CA GLN A 188 16.08 -2.70 -3.32
C GLN A 188 14.87 -3.35 -4.00
N CYS A 189 13.77 -2.61 -4.16
CA CYS A 189 12.60 -3.08 -4.90
C CYS A 189 12.94 -3.44 -6.35
N VAL A 190 13.69 -2.58 -7.05
CA VAL A 190 14.14 -2.83 -8.43
C VAL A 190 15.04 -4.07 -8.52
N LYS A 191 15.90 -4.29 -7.53
CA LYS A 191 16.74 -5.48 -7.44
C LYS A 191 15.89 -6.76 -7.32
N GLU A 192 14.89 -6.76 -6.44
CA GLU A 192 13.94 -7.89 -6.31
C GLU A 192 13.18 -8.15 -7.62
N ILE A 193 12.74 -7.10 -8.32
CA ILE A 193 12.12 -7.23 -9.64
C ILE A 193 13.07 -7.92 -10.62
N TYR A 194 14.32 -7.44 -10.72
CA TYR A 194 15.30 -7.97 -11.65
C TYR A 194 15.64 -9.44 -11.36
N GLU A 195 15.81 -9.80 -10.08
CA GLU A 195 16.05 -11.19 -9.65
C GLU A 195 14.87 -12.10 -9.97
N GLY A 196 13.64 -11.63 -9.71
CA GLY A 196 12.42 -12.35 -10.06
C GLY A 196 12.30 -12.60 -11.56
N LEU A 197 12.60 -11.60 -12.38
CA LEU A 197 12.63 -11.73 -13.84
C LEU A 197 13.68 -12.76 -14.29
N ILE A 198 14.89 -12.75 -13.72
CA ILE A 198 15.91 -13.78 -14.01
C ILE A 198 15.38 -15.17 -13.67
N GLN A 199 14.76 -15.37 -12.50
CA GLN A 199 14.26 -16.70 -12.12
C GLN A 199 13.17 -17.21 -13.05
N ASN A 200 12.27 -16.34 -13.49
CA ASN A 200 11.20 -16.68 -14.41
C ASN A 200 11.71 -16.93 -15.84
N LEU A 201 12.70 -16.16 -16.29
CA LEU A 201 13.10 -16.11 -17.70
C LEU A 201 14.44 -16.77 -18.02
N LYS A 202 15.18 -17.28 -17.03
CA LYS A 202 16.51 -17.89 -17.26
C LYS A 202 16.51 -18.96 -18.34
N GLY A 203 15.48 -19.81 -18.38
CA GLY A 203 15.34 -20.86 -19.38
C GLY A 203 15.13 -20.32 -20.80
N PRO A 204 14.05 -19.54 -21.06
CA PRO A 204 13.79 -18.92 -22.35
C PRO A 204 14.93 -18.01 -22.84
N LEU A 205 15.49 -17.16 -21.97
CA LEU A 205 16.60 -16.27 -22.32
C LEU A 205 17.85 -17.05 -22.69
N TYR A 206 18.21 -18.08 -21.92
CA TYR A 206 19.35 -18.94 -22.24
C TYR A 206 19.16 -19.66 -23.58
N LYS A 207 17.96 -20.18 -23.85
CA LYS A 207 17.65 -20.83 -25.13
C LYS A 207 17.81 -19.86 -26.30
N CYS A 208 17.33 -18.62 -26.17
CA CYS A 208 17.52 -17.57 -27.16
C CYS A 208 19.01 -17.29 -27.37
N TYR A 209 19.73 -16.97 -26.29
CA TYR A 209 21.18 -16.71 -26.28
C TYR A 209 22.00 -17.83 -26.95
N ALA A 210 21.83 -19.07 -26.50
CA ALA A 210 22.61 -20.20 -26.97
C ALA A 210 22.30 -20.53 -28.43
N LYS A 211 21.02 -20.55 -28.81
CA LYS A 211 20.59 -20.83 -30.19
C LYS A 211 21.09 -19.77 -31.17
N LYS A 212 20.98 -18.48 -30.81
CA LYS A 212 21.39 -17.36 -31.66
C LYS A 212 22.91 -17.27 -31.78
N SER A 213 23.62 -17.39 -30.67
CA SER A 213 25.08 -17.46 -30.68
C SER A 213 25.55 -18.63 -31.56
N LYS A 214 25.07 -19.85 -31.31
CA LYS A 214 25.49 -21.04 -32.07
C LYS A 214 25.23 -20.90 -33.57
N LYS A 215 24.01 -20.54 -33.98
CA LYS A 215 23.68 -20.39 -35.41
C LYS A 215 24.47 -19.28 -36.09
N GLY A 216 24.66 -18.14 -35.42
CA GLY A 216 25.42 -17.04 -35.99
C GLY A 216 26.91 -17.38 -36.13
N ILE A 217 27.47 -18.06 -35.13
CA ILE A 217 28.85 -18.58 -35.15
C ILE A 217 29.03 -19.61 -36.28
N GLU A 218 28.10 -20.56 -36.43
CA GLU A 218 28.13 -21.55 -37.52
C GLU A 218 28.14 -20.85 -38.88
N LYS A 219 27.23 -19.90 -39.11
CA LYS A 219 27.14 -19.17 -40.38
C LYS A 219 28.38 -18.32 -40.67
N LEU A 220 28.95 -17.67 -39.66
CA LEU A 220 30.12 -16.80 -39.83
C LEU A 220 31.44 -17.58 -39.99
N ASN A 221 31.50 -18.81 -39.45
CA ASN A 221 32.65 -19.71 -39.61
C ASN A 221 32.53 -20.63 -40.84
N ASP A 222 31.36 -20.70 -41.48
CA ASP A 222 31.17 -21.46 -42.72
C ASP A 222 31.32 -20.54 -43.93
N PHE A 223 32.43 -20.75 -44.64
CA PHE A 223 32.78 -19.99 -45.82
C PHE A 223 31.73 -20.10 -46.94
N HIS A 224 31.12 -21.28 -47.11
CA HIS A 224 30.11 -21.50 -48.15
C HIS A 224 28.79 -20.77 -47.86
N LEU A 225 28.54 -20.43 -46.59
CA LEU A 225 27.37 -19.65 -46.20
C LEU A 225 27.58 -18.13 -46.31
N ARG A 226 28.80 -17.68 -46.64
CA ARG A 226 29.19 -16.28 -46.84
C ARG A 226 29.41 -16.01 -48.32
N LYS A 227 28.37 -15.52 -48.99
CA LYS A 227 28.32 -15.46 -50.45
C LYS A 227 29.39 -14.56 -51.03
N ALA A 228 29.61 -13.37 -50.46
CA ALA A 228 30.60 -12.45 -50.98
C ALA A 228 32.01 -13.00 -50.71
N ALA A 229 32.27 -13.48 -49.50
CA ALA A 229 33.56 -14.09 -49.17
C ALA A 229 33.91 -15.25 -50.13
N ASN A 230 32.96 -16.16 -50.35
CA ASN A 230 33.12 -17.30 -51.25
C ASN A 230 33.34 -16.89 -52.70
N PHE A 231 32.58 -15.91 -53.18
CA PHE A 231 32.75 -15.38 -54.53
C PHE A 231 34.16 -14.80 -54.75
N TYR A 232 34.63 -13.93 -53.85
CA TYR A 232 35.93 -13.28 -54.01
C TYR A 232 37.09 -14.29 -53.94
N TYR A 233 37.04 -15.27 -53.04
CA TYR A 233 38.05 -16.32 -52.98
C TYR A 233 38.12 -17.20 -54.23
N GLU A 234 36.98 -17.71 -54.71
CA GLU A 234 36.96 -18.50 -55.95
C GLU A 234 37.41 -17.65 -57.16
N SER A 235 37.08 -16.36 -57.16
CA SER A 235 37.55 -15.43 -58.18
C SER A 235 39.07 -15.23 -58.13
N ILE A 236 39.69 -15.07 -56.95
CA ILE A 236 41.16 -15.00 -56.80
C ILE A 236 41.82 -16.25 -57.38
N LYS A 237 41.25 -17.42 -57.05
CA LYS A 237 41.76 -18.72 -57.51
C LYS A 237 41.67 -18.86 -59.03
N GLN A 238 40.56 -18.47 -59.62
CA GLN A 238 40.38 -18.45 -61.07
C GLN A 238 41.34 -17.45 -61.74
N GLU A 239 41.56 -16.28 -61.14
CA GLU A 239 42.49 -15.29 -61.67
C GLU A 239 43.93 -15.78 -61.67
N LYS A 240 44.34 -16.60 -60.69
CA LYS A 240 45.65 -17.25 -60.74
C LYS A 240 45.83 -18.12 -61.96
N GLU A 241 44.84 -18.95 -62.27
CA GLU A 241 44.86 -19.80 -63.47
C GLU A 241 44.93 -18.95 -64.75
N ASN A 242 44.20 -17.83 -64.78
CA ASN A 242 44.19 -16.91 -65.92
C ASN A 242 45.54 -16.22 -66.12
N VAL A 243 46.15 -15.65 -65.07
CA VAL A 243 47.48 -15.02 -65.16
C VAL A 243 48.56 -16.05 -65.48
N GLU A 244 48.46 -17.26 -64.91
CA GLU A 244 49.38 -18.36 -65.22
C GLU A 244 49.32 -18.72 -66.71
N ALA A 245 48.12 -18.75 -67.30
CA ALA A 245 47.95 -18.98 -68.74
C ALA A 245 48.53 -17.84 -69.58
N ILE A 246 48.31 -16.57 -69.19
CA ILE A 246 48.94 -15.40 -69.84
C ILE A 246 50.46 -15.55 -69.83
N ILE A 247 51.06 -15.94 -68.70
CA ILE A 247 52.50 -16.14 -68.60
C ILE A 247 52.99 -17.29 -69.47
N LYS A 248 52.35 -18.47 -69.37
CA LYS A 248 52.81 -19.67 -70.09
C LYS A 248 52.68 -19.57 -71.60
N ILE A 249 51.67 -18.84 -72.09
CA ILE A 249 51.34 -18.77 -73.51
C ILE A 249 51.85 -17.45 -74.10
N GLN A 250 51.33 -16.32 -73.62
CA GLN A 250 51.51 -15.03 -74.28
C GLN A 250 52.85 -14.36 -73.91
N VAL A 251 53.25 -14.41 -72.64
CA VAL A 251 54.56 -13.88 -72.21
C VAL A 251 55.71 -14.69 -72.81
N ASN A 252 55.62 -16.04 -72.78
CA ASN A 252 56.64 -16.88 -73.41
C ASN A 252 56.73 -16.68 -74.93
N ALA A 253 55.60 -16.56 -75.63
CA ALA A 253 55.59 -16.26 -77.07
C ALA A 253 56.21 -14.89 -77.37
N LEU A 254 55.97 -13.89 -76.51
CA LEU A 254 56.59 -12.57 -76.63
C LEU A 254 58.10 -12.64 -76.40
N GLU A 255 58.58 -13.41 -75.41
CA GLU A 255 60.01 -13.58 -75.15
C GLU A 255 60.74 -14.37 -76.24
N GLU A 256 60.09 -15.35 -76.87
CA GLU A 256 60.63 -16.03 -78.05
C GLU A 256 60.73 -15.08 -79.24
N GLU A 257 59.74 -14.21 -79.44
CA GLU A 257 59.79 -13.19 -80.48
C GLU A 257 60.91 -12.17 -80.25
N MET A 258 61.07 -11.72 -79.00
CA MET A 258 62.17 -10.84 -78.58
C MET A 258 63.57 -11.44 -78.78
N LYS A 259 63.69 -12.77 -78.85
CA LYS A 259 64.97 -13.46 -79.18
C LYS A 259 65.21 -13.58 -80.68
N ASN A 260 64.14 -13.59 -81.49
CA ASN A 260 64.20 -13.82 -82.93
C ASN A 260 64.29 -12.54 -83.76
N GLU A 261 63.78 -11.41 -83.25
CA GLU A 261 63.81 -10.10 -83.92
C GLU A 261 64.71 -9.08 -83.19
N ALA A 262 65.29 -8.13 -83.94
CA ALA A 262 66.12 -7.07 -83.39
C ALA A 262 65.29 -5.80 -83.11
N TYR A 263 64.93 -5.58 -81.85
CA TYR A 263 64.15 -4.44 -81.38
C TYR A 263 65.04 -3.20 -81.13
N GLU A 264 64.46 -1.99 -81.22
CA GLU A 264 65.13 -0.77 -80.75
C GLU A 264 65.25 -0.80 -79.21
N ASP A 265 66.38 -0.34 -78.63
CA ASP A 265 66.65 -0.42 -77.17
C ASP A 265 65.51 0.11 -76.30
N ARG A 266 64.82 1.17 -76.76
CA ARG A 266 63.69 1.80 -76.05
C ARG A 266 62.42 0.96 -76.13
N GLU A 267 62.14 0.35 -77.29
CA GLU A 267 61.00 -0.56 -77.47
C GLU A 267 61.20 -1.83 -76.62
N GLN A 268 62.41 -2.36 -76.59
CA GLN A 268 62.77 -3.51 -75.76
C GLN A 268 62.60 -3.23 -74.27
N GLN A 269 62.99 -2.04 -73.79
CA GLN A 269 62.81 -1.63 -72.39
C GLN A 269 61.32 -1.57 -71.99
N ILE A 270 60.47 -0.96 -72.82
CA ILE A 270 59.03 -0.85 -72.58
C ILE A 270 58.39 -2.24 -72.50
N ILE A 271 58.73 -3.14 -73.45
CA ILE A 271 58.22 -4.52 -73.45
C ILE A 271 58.65 -5.25 -72.17
N GLN A 272 59.91 -5.10 -71.74
CA GLN A 272 60.38 -5.72 -70.49
C GLN A 272 59.71 -5.15 -69.25
N GLU A 273 59.43 -3.85 -69.19
CA GLU A 273 58.68 -3.24 -68.08
C GLU A 273 57.26 -3.80 -67.99
N ILE A 274 56.56 -3.92 -69.12
CA ILE A 274 55.22 -4.52 -69.17
C ILE A 274 55.26 -5.99 -68.72
N LEU A 275 56.20 -6.78 -69.25
CA LEU A 275 56.40 -8.17 -68.85
C LEU A 275 56.73 -8.31 -67.36
N HIS A 276 57.51 -7.38 -66.81
CA HIS A 276 57.83 -7.34 -65.39
C HIS A 276 56.57 -7.11 -64.55
N THR A 277 55.71 -6.16 -64.90
CA THR A 277 54.46 -5.93 -64.15
C THR A 277 53.51 -7.13 -64.16
N ILE A 278 53.44 -7.88 -65.26
CA ILE A 278 52.63 -9.11 -65.36
C ILE A 278 53.22 -10.22 -64.47
N ARG A 279 54.55 -10.35 -64.44
CA ARG A 279 55.26 -11.32 -63.60
C ARG A 279 55.15 -10.98 -62.12
N GLU A 280 55.24 -9.71 -61.77
CA GLU A 280 54.99 -9.22 -60.41
C GLU A 280 53.56 -9.58 -59.98
N ALA A 281 52.55 -9.31 -60.82
CA ALA A 281 51.15 -9.65 -60.54
C ALA A 281 50.99 -11.16 -60.23
N TYR A 282 51.63 -12.03 -61.02
CA TYR A 282 51.59 -13.48 -60.80
C TYR A 282 52.34 -13.94 -59.54
N GLN A 283 53.53 -13.40 -59.29
CA GLN A 283 54.32 -13.77 -58.11
C GLN A 283 53.62 -13.35 -56.82
N HIS A 284 53.04 -12.15 -56.80
CA HIS A 284 52.24 -11.67 -55.69
C HIS A 284 50.98 -12.52 -55.50
N LEU A 285 50.20 -12.74 -56.55
CA LEU A 285 48.98 -13.54 -56.50
C LEU A 285 49.23 -15.00 -56.07
N GLY A 286 50.32 -15.61 -56.55
CA GLY A 286 50.71 -16.96 -56.18
C GLY A 286 51.00 -17.09 -54.68
N LYS A 287 51.74 -16.13 -54.12
CA LYS A 287 52.04 -16.06 -52.69
C LYS A 287 50.79 -15.81 -51.86
N GLU A 288 49.93 -14.89 -52.28
CA GLU A 288 48.69 -14.54 -51.58
C GLU A 288 47.70 -15.72 -51.53
N ILE A 289 47.61 -16.51 -52.61
CA ILE A 289 46.78 -17.71 -52.65
C ILE A 289 47.34 -18.81 -51.76
N GLU A 290 48.66 -19.01 -51.75
CA GLU A 290 49.30 -19.96 -50.84
C GLU A 290 49.10 -19.56 -49.38
N GLU A 291 49.24 -18.26 -49.07
CA GLU A 291 48.93 -17.69 -47.75
C GLU A 291 47.47 -17.94 -47.36
N LEU A 292 46.51 -17.71 -48.28
CA LEU A 292 45.09 -17.99 -48.04
C LEU A 292 44.81 -19.49 -47.83
N GLU A 293 45.32 -20.38 -48.69
CA GLU A 293 45.10 -21.82 -48.61
C GLU A 293 45.72 -22.45 -47.35
N GLN A 294 46.95 -22.05 -47.01
CA GLN A 294 47.59 -22.49 -45.78
C GLN A 294 46.79 -22.00 -44.57
N PHE A 295 46.31 -20.76 -44.64
CA PHE A 295 45.50 -20.17 -43.60
C PHE A 295 44.16 -20.90 -43.40
N PHE A 296 43.41 -21.21 -44.47
CA PHE A 296 42.16 -21.98 -44.35
C PHE A 296 42.38 -23.35 -43.69
N LYS A 297 43.45 -24.05 -44.08
CA LYS A 297 43.85 -25.33 -43.47
C LYS A 297 44.21 -25.17 -41.99
N GLU A 298 44.74 -24.03 -41.57
CA GLU A 298 45.03 -23.72 -40.17
C GLU A 298 43.75 -23.35 -39.40
N ALA A 299 42.83 -22.58 -40.00
CA ALA A 299 41.56 -22.16 -39.42
C ALA A 299 40.61 -23.34 -39.12
N GLU A 300 40.58 -24.34 -40.00
CA GLU A 300 39.82 -25.59 -39.80
C GLU A 300 40.36 -26.40 -38.62
N LYS A 301 41.68 -26.37 -38.39
CA LYS A 301 42.35 -27.12 -37.32
C LYS A 301 42.27 -26.46 -35.95
N GLN A 302 42.12 -25.14 -35.89
CA GLN A 302 41.96 -24.44 -34.61
C GLN A 302 40.55 -24.65 -34.05
N PRO A 303 40.35 -24.91 -32.75
CA PRO A 303 39.02 -24.90 -32.16
C PRO A 303 38.43 -23.48 -32.15
N ASN A 304 37.10 -23.35 -32.19
CA ASN A 304 36.45 -22.05 -31.98
C ASN A 304 36.87 -21.51 -30.61
N LYS A 305 37.38 -20.28 -30.57
CA LYS A 305 37.72 -19.61 -29.29
C LYS A 305 36.48 -19.21 -28.49
N ILE A 306 35.32 -19.13 -29.15
CA ILE A 306 34.05 -18.72 -28.54
C ILE A 306 33.54 -19.81 -27.61
N HIS A 307 33.57 -19.54 -26.32
CA HIS A 307 32.92 -20.36 -25.30
C HIS A 307 31.49 -19.88 -25.08
N ILE A 308 30.51 -20.63 -25.58
CA ILE A 308 29.11 -20.38 -25.24
C ILE A 308 28.91 -20.81 -23.78
N SER A 309 28.61 -19.83 -22.93
CA SER A 309 28.43 -20.03 -21.49
C SER A 309 27.45 -21.15 -21.15
N SER A 310 27.69 -21.84 -20.04
CA SER A 310 26.71 -22.75 -19.44
C SER A 310 25.47 -21.96 -18.96
N PRO A 311 24.33 -22.64 -18.67
CA PRO A 311 23.17 -21.99 -18.07
C PRO A 311 23.50 -21.22 -16.78
N GLU A 312 24.36 -21.79 -15.92
CA GLU A 312 24.77 -21.20 -14.64
C GLU A 312 25.69 -19.99 -14.83
N GLU A 313 26.64 -20.09 -15.76
CA GLU A 313 27.53 -18.98 -16.13
C GLU A 313 26.73 -17.81 -16.74
N PHE A 314 25.72 -18.12 -17.56
CA PHE A 314 24.84 -17.12 -18.16
C PHE A 314 23.94 -16.44 -17.11
N GLU A 315 23.37 -17.20 -16.17
CA GLU A 315 22.62 -16.61 -15.05
C GLU A 315 23.52 -15.69 -14.20
N THR A 316 24.75 -16.12 -13.92
CA THR A 316 25.75 -15.32 -13.20
C THR A 316 26.10 -14.04 -13.96
N TYR A 317 26.25 -14.12 -15.28
CA TYR A 317 26.44 -12.96 -16.15
C TYR A 317 25.27 -11.96 -16.04
N LEU A 318 24.02 -12.44 -16.08
CA LEU A 318 22.85 -11.56 -15.94
C LEU A 318 22.76 -10.89 -14.56
N LYS A 319 23.20 -11.56 -13.49
CA LYS A 319 23.26 -10.97 -12.14
C LYS A 319 24.38 -9.93 -12.04
N VAL A 320 25.63 -10.32 -12.33
CA VAL A 320 26.80 -9.48 -12.07
C VAL A 320 26.96 -8.37 -13.12
N GLN A 321 26.87 -8.71 -14.41
CA GLN A 321 27.10 -7.76 -15.50
C GLN A 321 25.81 -7.07 -15.96
N GLY A 322 24.65 -7.65 -15.62
CA GLY A 322 23.33 -7.09 -15.86
C GLY A 322 22.82 -6.30 -14.66
N MET A 323 22.27 -7.01 -13.67
CA MET A 323 21.59 -6.39 -12.53
C MET A 323 22.46 -5.38 -11.77
N ASP A 324 23.70 -5.74 -11.39
CA ASP A 324 24.55 -4.82 -10.62
C ASP A 324 24.90 -3.56 -11.41
N ALA A 325 25.07 -3.66 -12.73
CA ALA A 325 25.27 -2.51 -13.60
C ALA A 325 24.04 -1.60 -13.63
N TYR A 326 22.85 -2.17 -13.75
CA TYR A 326 21.60 -1.40 -13.75
C TYR A 326 21.32 -0.73 -12.39
N VAL A 327 21.57 -1.45 -11.30
CA VAL A 327 21.48 -0.93 -9.94
C VAL A 327 22.47 0.22 -9.73
N ASN A 328 23.70 0.10 -10.24
CA ASN A 328 24.67 1.18 -10.19
C ASN A 328 24.21 2.42 -10.99
N ASP A 329 23.60 2.23 -12.18
CA ASP A 329 23.05 3.32 -12.96
C ASP A 329 21.92 4.05 -12.20
N LEU A 330 21.04 3.32 -11.52
CA LEU A 330 19.99 3.90 -10.66
C LEU A 330 20.58 4.66 -9.46
N ASN A 331 21.62 4.10 -8.82
CA ASN A 331 22.33 4.77 -7.74
C ASN A 331 23.05 6.04 -8.20
N VAL A 332 23.50 6.11 -9.46
CA VAL A 332 24.07 7.33 -10.03
C VAL A 332 22.96 8.35 -10.29
N LYS A 333 21.83 7.93 -10.86
CA LYS A 333 20.68 8.83 -11.07
C LYS A 333 20.15 9.44 -9.77
N SER A 334 20.05 8.63 -8.71
CA SER A 334 19.61 9.12 -7.39
C SER A 334 20.58 10.15 -6.80
N LYS A 335 21.90 9.94 -6.93
CA LYS A 335 22.92 10.93 -6.54
C LYS A 335 22.83 12.25 -7.31
N LEU A 336 22.30 12.21 -8.53
CA LEU A 336 22.05 13.39 -9.37
C LEU A 336 20.70 14.06 -9.08
N ASN A 337 19.98 13.62 -8.03
CA ASN A 337 18.63 14.07 -7.68
C ASN A 337 17.62 13.94 -8.82
N TYR A 338 17.83 13.00 -9.74
CA TYR A 338 16.85 12.67 -10.77
C TYR A 338 15.83 11.71 -10.19
N LYS A 339 14.57 12.16 -10.07
CA LYS A 339 13.44 11.31 -9.66
C LYS A 339 12.57 10.97 -10.86
N ASP A 340 12.20 9.70 -10.98
CA ASP A 340 11.24 9.26 -11.99
C ASP A 340 9.87 9.88 -11.72
N ARG A 341 9.14 10.26 -12.77
CA ARG A 341 7.85 10.95 -12.62
C ARG A 341 6.84 10.09 -11.86
N GLU A 342 6.84 8.80 -12.13
CA GLU A 342 5.91 7.83 -11.57
C GLU A 342 6.09 7.67 -10.05
N ILE A 343 7.33 7.74 -9.53
CA ILE A 343 7.56 7.65 -8.08
C ILE A 343 7.15 8.93 -7.37
N VAL A 344 7.34 10.09 -8.01
CA VAL A 344 6.85 11.37 -7.48
C VAL A 344 5.32 11.36 -7.38
N GLU A 345 4.64 10.95 -8.46
CA GLU A 345 3.17 10.85 -8.49
C GLU A 345 2.64 9.86 -7.44
N PHE A 346 3.29 8.71 -7.26
CA PHE A 346 2.96 7.77 -6.19
C PHE A 346 3.08 8.42 -4.80
N ASN A 347 4.21 9.07 -4.51
CA ASN A 347 4.46 9.71 -3.21
C ASN A 347 3.48 10.86 -2.94
N GLU A 348 3.13 11.66 -3.94
CA GLU A 348 2.12 12.71 -3.82
C GLU A 348 0.73 12.14 -3.48
N ASN A 349 0.32 11.09 -4.19
CA ASN A 349 -0.96 10.42 -3.93
C ASN A 349 -1.00 9.77 -2.54
N TYR A 350 0.08 9.11 -2.10
CA TYR A 350 0.17 8.52 -0.77
C TYR A 350 0.10 9.57 0.35
N ASN A 351 0.75 10.72 0.15
CA ASN A 351 0.68 11.84 1.09
C ASN A 351 -0.73 12.43 1.17
N ALA A 352 -1.41 12.59 0.02
CA ALA A 352 -2.80 13.03 -0.02
C ALA A 352 -3.74 12.04 0.68
N PHE A 353 -3.55 10.73 0.46
CA PHE A 353 -4.27 9.69 1.17
C PHE A 353 -4.09 9.79 2.69
N ASN A 354 -2.86 9.98 3.19
CA ASN A 354 -2.60 10.12 4.63
C ASN A 354 -3.25 11.37 5.23
N GLN A 355 -3.31 12.47 4.48
CA GLN A 355 -4.03 13.67 4.92
C GLN A 355 -5.53 13.37 5.07
N ILE A 356 -6.14 12.73 4.08
CA ILE A 356 -7.57 12.34 4.12
C ILE A 356 -7.82 11.31 5.22
N TRP A 357 -6.90 10.37 5.46
CA TRP A 357 -6.98 9.44 6.59
C TRP A 357 -7.02 10.16 7.93
N ASN A 358 -6.20 11.18 8.12
CA ASN A 358 -6.21 11.99 9.34
C ASN A 358 -7.51 12.79 9.51
N GLU A 359 -8.10 13.27 8.42
CA GLU A 359 -9.43 13.91 8.45
C GLU A 359 -10.53 12.89 8.77
N PHE A 360 -10.49 11.71 8.15
CA PHE A 360 -11.41 10.61 8.43
C PHE A 360 -11.36 10.21 9.91
N LYS A 361 -10.17 10.09 10.51
CA LYS A 361 -10.02 9.82 11.94
C LYS A 361 -10.69 10.89 12.81
N LYS A 362 -10.58 12.17 12.46
CA LYS A 362 -11.24 13.26 13.20
C LYS A 362 -12.77 13.16 13.11
N GLU A 363 -13.30 12.91 11.92
CA GLU A 363 -14.76 12.74 11.75
C GLU A 363 -15.27 11.48 12.45
N LEU A 364 -14.51 10.39 12.42
CA LEU A 364 -14.84 9.17 13.14
C LEU A 364 -14.87 9.41 14.66
N PHE A 365 -13.93 10.20 15.18
CA PHE A 365 -13.89 10.60 16.59
C PHE A 365 -15.12 11.46 16.96
N ASN A 366 -15.49 12.42 16.12
CA ASN A 366 -16.68 13.25 16.32
C ASN A 366 -17.96 12.39 16.33
N HIS A 367 -18.10 11.50 15.35
CA HIS A 367 -19.23 10.56 15.28
C HIS A 367 -19.33 9.69 16.55
N TYR A 368 -18.20 9.23 17.07
CA TYR A 368 -18.14 8.52 18.34
C TYR A 368 -18.58 9.38 19.52
N ASN A 369 -18.07 10.60 19.64
CA ASN A 369 -18.45 11.51 20.72
C ASN A 369 -19.95 11.84 20.71
N ASP A 370 -20.52 12.08 19.53
CA ASP A 370 -21.95 12.40 19.38
C ASP A 370 -22.85 11.24 19.85
N LYS A 371 -22.47 9.99 19.54
CA LYS A 371 -23.21 8.79 19.97
C LYS A 371 -23.23 8.59 21.49
N ILE A 372 -22.21 9.06 22.20
CA ILE A 372 -22.09 8.89 23.66
C ILE A 372 -23.12 9.76 24.40
N ASN A 373 -23.59 10.86 23.78
CA ASN A 373 -24.64 11.75 24.28
C ASN A 373 -24.50 12.05 25.79
N GLN A 374 -23.31 12.51 26.19
CA GLN A 374 -22.93 12.77 27.59
C GLN A 374 -23.94 13.70 28.30
N ASP A 375 -24.44 14.70 27.57
CA ASP A 375 -25.40 15.67 28.07
C ASP A 375 -26.72 15.04 28.49
N ASN A 376 -27.18 14.01 27.77
CA ASN A 376 -28.42 13.31 28.10
C ASN A 376 -28.30 12.58 29.43
N LEU A 377 -27.20 11.86 29.65
CA LEU A 377 -26.97 11.16 30.92
C LEU A 377 -26.84 12.13 32.11
N LEU A 378 -26.03 13.19 31.97
CA LEU A 378 -25.89 14.21 33.02
C LEU A 378 -27.24 14.83 33.36
N ARG A 379 -28.07 15.11 32.34
CA ARG A 379 -29.43 15.60 32.52
C ARG A 379 -30.34 14.59 33.22
N ARG A 380 -30.23 13.29 32.93
CA ARG A 380 -30.99 12.24 33.64
C ARG A 380 -30.62 12.18 35.12
N ILE A 381 -29.33 12.23 35.44
CA ILE A 381 -28.82 12.22 36.82
C ILE A 381 -29.28 13.48 37.57
N ASP A 382 -29.11 14.65 36.94
CA ASP A 382 -29.55 15.93 37.49
C ASP A 382 -31.06 15.92 37.80
N LEU A 383 -31.88 15.43 36.88
CA LEU A 383 -33.32 15.30 37.06
C LEU A 383 -33.68 14.37 38.24
N LYS A 384 -33.03 13.21 38.37
CA LYS A 384 -33.25 12.29 39.49
C LYS A 384 -32.93 12.96 40.84
N LEU A 385 -31.80 13.66 40.93
CA LEU A 385 -31.38 14.35 42.15
C LEU A 385 -32.31 15.54 42.46
N GLN A 386 -32.68 16.32 41.44
CA GLN A 386 -33.59 17.45 41.56
C GLN A 386 -34.98 17.04 42.06
N ASN A 387 -35.54 15.95 41.52
CA ASN A 387 -36.83 15.42 41.97
C ASN A 387 -36.82 15.09 43.47
N ASN A 388 -35.72 14.57 44.00
CA ASN A 388 -35.59 14.27 45.43
C ASN A 388 -35.47 15.55 46.29
N MET A 389 -34.82 16.60 45.77
CA MET A 389 -34.80 17.90 46.44
C MET A 389 -36.20 18.53 46.49
N GLU A 390 -36.93 18.50 45.37
CA GLU A 390 -38.30 19.02 45.30
C GLU A 390 -39.27 18.27 46.24
N LEU A 391 -39.12 16.95 46.34
CA LEU A 391 -39.85 16.14 47.31
C LEU A 391 -39.65 16.66 48.74
N SER A 392 -38.39 16.82 49.17
CA SER A 392 -38.06 17.32 50.50
C SER A 392 -38.58 18.74 50.73
N GLN A 393 -38.49 19.62 49.73
CA GLN A 393 -39.01 20.99 49.81
C GLN A 393 -40.53 21.02 50.02
N LYS A 394 -41.30 20.17 49.33
CA LYS A 394 -42.76 20.08 49.52
C LYS A 394 -43.14 19.59 50.91
N ILE A 395 -42.37 18.68 51.47
CA ILE A 395 -42.58 18.18 52.84
C ILE A 395 -42.25 19.29 53.86
N ILE A 396 -41.11 19.98 53.70
CA ILE A 396 -40.73 21.13 54.52
C ILE A 396 -41.81 22.23 54.46
N GLN A 397 -42.35 22.51 53.28
CA GLN A 397 -43.42 23.48 53.11
C GLN A 397 -44.69 23.05 53.85
N SER A 398 -45.07 21.77 53.76
CA SER A 398 -46.25 21.24 54.48
C SER A 398 -46.11 21.41 56.00
N PHE A 399 -44.93 21.10 56.56
CA PHE A 399 -44.66 21.34 57.97
C PHE A 399 -44.67 22.83 58.33
N SER A 400 -44.09 23.68 57.49
CA SER A 400 -44.01 25.13 57.71
C SER A 400 -45.38 25.78 57.69
N ASP A 401 -46.23 25.40 56.73
CA ASP A 401 -47.61 25.90 56.62
C ASP A 401 -48.43 25.52 57.84
N PHE A 402 -48.31 24.28 58.31
CA PHE A 402 -48.94 23.83 59.55
C PHE A 402 -48.44 24.62 60.77
N TYR A 403 -47.11 24.77 60.92
CA TYR A 403 -46.50 25.47 62.04
C TYR A 403 -46.92 26.95 62.10
N GLU A 404 -46.93 27.65 60.96
CA GLU A 404 -47.35 29.05 60.89
C GLU A 404 -48.85 29.23 61.15
N LYS A 405 -49.69 28.32 60.64
CA LYS A 405 -51.14 28.35 60.87
C LYS A 405 -51.48 28.19 62.35
N THR A 406 -50.83 27.24 63.01
CA THR A 406 -51.06 26.94 64.43
C THR A 406 -50.46 27.99 65.36
N LYS A 407 -49.29 28.54 65.01
CA LYS A 407 -48.66 29.67 65.73
C LYS A 407 -49.47 30.97 65.66
N LYS A 408 -50.13 31.26 64.53
CA LYS A 408 -51.03 32.43 64.40
C LYS A 408 -52.35 32.23 65.15
N GLY A 409 -52.84 31.00 65.25
CA GLY A 409 -53.99 30.63 66.10
C GLY A 409 -53.66 30.59 67.59
N ALA A 410 -52.38 30.52 67.97
CA ALA A 410 -51.93 30.40 69.35
C ALA A 410 -52.19 31.65 70.22
N GLY A 411 -52.48 32.81 69.62
CA GLY A 411 -52.87 34.03 70.35
C GLY A 411 -54.19 33.92 71.12
N GLU A 412 -54.98 32.86 70.89
CA GLU A 412 -56.27 32.58 71.53
C GLU A 412 -56.25 31.35 72.46
N ILE A 413 -55.08 30.75 72.75
CA ILE A 413 -54.98 29.59 73.64
C ILE A 413 -55.24 30.04 75.08
N VAL A 414 -56.42 29.69 75.61
CA VAL A 414 -56.71 29.69 77.04
C VAL A 414 -55.85 28.59 77.68
N GLU A 415 -55.21 28.82 78.84
CA GLU A 415 -54.41 27.81 79.54
C GLU A 415 -55.25 26.53 79.79
N THR A 416 -55.02 25.48 79.00
CA THR A 416 -55.62 24.15 79.18
C THR A 416 -54.56 23.15 79.62
N GLU A 417 -54.98 22.01 80.18
CA GLU A 417 -54.07 20.92 80.60
C GLU A 417 -53.24 20.33 79.43
N TYR A 418 -53.67 20.55 78.19
CA TYR A 418 -53.04 20.05 76.97
C TYR A 418 -52.05 21.04 76.33
N THR A 419 -51.97 22.29 76.82
CA THR A 419 -51.06 23.32 76.30
C THR A 419 -49.61 22.83 76.18
N PRO A 420 -49.02 22.14 77.19
CA PRO A 420 -47.64 21.64 77.08
C PRO A 420 -47.46 20.59 75.98
N ILE A 421 -48.50 19.81 75.66
CA ILE A 421 -48.46 18.80 74.59
C ILE A 421 -48.51 19.50 73.22
N ILE A 422 -49.35 20.52 73.07
CA ILE A 422 -49.46 21.30 71.83
C ILE A 422 -48.17 22.08 71.56
N GLU A 423 -47.60 22.74 72.57
CA GLU A 423 -46.30 23.42 72.48
C GLU A 423 -45.19 22.44 72.13
N GLY A 424 -45.13 21.28 72.80
CA GLY A 424 -44.14 20.24 72.48
C GLY A 424 -44.25 19.68 71.07
N ILE A 425 -45.47 19.52 70.53
CA ILE A 425 -45.68 19.14 69.12
C ILE A 425 -45.18 20.25 68.19
N GLY A 426 -45.52 21.52 68.47
CA GLY A 426 -45.09 22.67 67.68
C GLY A 426 -43.56 22.83 67.65
N GLU A 427 -42.90 22.71 68.80
CA GLU A 427 -41.44 22.69 68.92
C GLU A 427 -40.83 21.53 68.13
N THR A 428 -41.40 20.33 68.25
CA THR A 428 -40.88 19.17 67.53
C THR A 428 -41.02 19.34 66.02
N ILE A 429 -42.15 19.83 65.52
CA ILE A 429 -42.34 20.14 64.10
C ILE A 429 -41.36 21.22 63.64
N HIS A 430 -41.11 22.24 64.45
CA HIS A 430 -40.09 23.25 64.14
C HIS A 430 -38.69 22.64 64.02
N ILE A 431 -38.32 21.74 64.94
CA ILE A 431 -37.06 20.98 64.88
C ILE A 431 -36.99 20.14 63.59
N LYS A 432 -38.09 19.49 63.18
CA LYS A 432 -38.14 18.73 61.91
C LYS A 432 -37.91 19.63 60.70
N ILE A 433 -38.50 20.83 60.67
CA ILE A 433 -38.30 21.81 59.59
C ILE A 433 -36.82 22.17 59.47
N GLU A 434 -36.17 22.53 60.58
CA GLU A 434 -34.76 22.93 60.56
C GLU A 434 -33.84 21.76 60.19
N SER A 435 -34.06 20.57 60.78
CA SER A 435 -33.30 19.34 60.43
C SER A 435 -33.40 18.99 58.94
N LEU A 436 -34.60 19.10 58.36
CA LEU A 436 -34.83 18.83 56.94
C LEU A 436 -34.21 19.90 56.03
N LYS A 437 -34.19 21.18 56.44
CA LYS A 437 -33.50 22.25 55.70
C LYS A 437 -31.99 22.03 55.69
N GLU A 438 -31.38 21.76 56.84
CA GLU A 438 -29.94 21.46 56.96
C GLU A 438 -29.58 20.24 56.09
N SER A 439 -30.40 19.19 56.15
CA SER A 439 -30.21 17.99 55.34
C SER A 439 -30.33 18.27 53.84
N LEU A 440 -31.24 19.16 53.43
CA LEU A 440 -31.43 19.55 52.04
C LEU A 440 -30.26 20.37 51.49
N GLU A 441 -29.68 21.27 52.30
CA GLU A 441 -28.46 22.01 51.96
C GLU A 441 -27.30 21.05 51.72
N LEU A 442 -27.08 20.10 52.63
CA LEU A 442 -26.06 19.05 52.47
C LEU A 442 -26.29 18.23 51.18
N PHE A 443 -27.54 17.87 50.90
CA PHE A 443 -27.86 17.11 49.69
C PHE A 443 -27.63 17.93 48.41
N SER A 444 -27.82 19.25 48.45
CA SER A 444 -27.49 20.14 47.34
C SER A 444 -25.98 20.13 47.05
N GLU A 445 -25.13 20.09 48.07
CA GLU A 445 -23.68 19.97 47.89
C GLU A 445 -23.30 18.61 47.28
N ILE A 446 -23.90 17.53 47.80
CA ILE A 446 -23.74 16.16 47.29
C ILE A 446 -24.14 16.07 45.82
N LYS A 447 -25.24 16.74 45.43
CA LYS A 447 -25.70 16.82 44.04
C LYS A 447 -24.64 17.47 43.14
N ASN A 448 -24.15 18.65 43.52
CA ASN A 448 -23.16 19.38 42.74
C ASN A 448 -21.86 18.60 42.59
N GLU A 449 -21.37 18.02 43.69
CA GLU A 449 -20.18 17.17 43.68
C GLU A 449 -20.35 15.97 42.74
N MET A 450 -21.51 15.30 42.78
CA MET A 450 -21.78 14.14 41.94
C MET A 450 -21.82 14.51 40.45
N LEU A 451 -22.47 15.62 40.09
CA LEU A 451 -22.52 16.08 38.70
C LEU A 451 -21.14 16.48 38.18
N GLN A 452 -20.32 17.12 39.02
CA GLN A 452 -18.94 17.46 38.66
C GLN A 452 -18.10 16.20 38.42
N ARG A 453 -18.12 15.25 39.37
CA ARG A 453 -17.39 13.98 39.24
C ARG A 453 -17.83 13.19 38.01
N ALA A 454 -19.14 13.08 37.76
CA ALA A 454 -19.66 12.43 36.57
C ALA A 454 -19.12 13.10 35.29
N SER A 455 -19.10 14.43 35.21
CA SER A 455 -18.55 15.17 34.06
C SER A 455 -17.05 14.91 33.85
N GLU A 456 -16.27 14.89 34.93
CA GLU A 456 -14.82 14.62 34.87
C GLU A 456 -14.53 13.17 34.44
N GLU A 457 -15.23 12.20 35.01
CA GLU A 457 -15.08 10.78 34.65
C GLU A 457 -15.41 10.50 33.17
N PHE A 458 -16.34 11.26 32.57
CA PHE A 458 -16.64 11.17 31.13
C PHE A 458 -15.52 11.76 30.26
N LYS A 459 -14.95 12.89 30.67
CA LYS A 459 -13.86 13.54 29.93
C LYS A 459 -12.60 12.68 29.90
N GLU A 460 -12.24 12.03 31.01
CA GLU A 460 -11.08 11.14 31.07
C GLU A 460 -11.26 9.84 30.26
N PHE A 461 -12.50 9.40 30.03
CA PHE A 461 -12.78 8.09 29.44
C PHE A 461 -12.58 8.06 27.92
N ILE A 462 -12.84 9.15 27.20
CA ILE A 462 -12.44 9.27 25.80
C ILE A 462 -10.93 9.53 25.79
N SER A 463 -10.15 8.53 26.24
CA SER A 463 -8.71 8.63 26.11
C SER A 463 -8.41 8.51 24.62
N GLU A 464 -7.78 9.55 24.06
CA GLU A 464 -7.30 9.54 22.66
C GLU A 464 -6.60 8.21 22.34
N LYS A 465 -5.93 7.60 23.33
CA LYS A 465 -5.27 6.29 23.24
C LYS A 465 -6.16 5.11 22.86
N ASP A 466 -7.36 5.01 23.42
CA ASP A 466 -8.28 3.89 23.11
C ASP A 466 -8.82 4.05 21.68
N PHE A 467 -9.07 5.28 21.26
CA PHE A 467 -9.48 5.62 19.90
C PHE A 467 -8.33 5.42 18.89
N GLU A 468 -7.12 5.86 19.23
CA GLU A 468 -5.90 5.66 18.44
C GLU A 468 -5.71 4.19 18.09
N LYS A 469 -5.78 3.29 19.09
CA LYS A 469 -5.63 1.85 18.88
C LYS A 469 -6.65 1.28 17.88
N ILE A 470 -7.90 1.73 17.94
CA ILE A 470 -8.95 1.29 17.00
C ILE A 470 -8.67 1.84 15.60
N THR A 471 -8.25 3.10 15.50
CA THR A 471 -7.91 3.67 14.20
C THR A 471 -6.66 3.04 13.59
N GLU A 472 -5.67 2.64 14.40
CA GLU A 472 -4.49 1.91 13.94
C GLU A 472 -4.86 0.53 13.40
N ASP A 473 -5.65 -0.24 14.15
CA ASP A 473 -6.15 -1.55 13.71
C ASP A 473 -7.02 -1.45 12.45
N LEU A 474 -7.88 -0.43 12.37
CA LEU A 474 -8.69 -0.16 11.18
C LEU A 474 -7.80 0.19 9.97
N PHE A 475 -6.76 1.01 10.18
CA PHE A 475 -5.80 1.36 9.14
C PHE A 475 -5.09 0.11 8.62
N GLU A 476 -4.50 -0.68 9.51
CA GLU A 476 -3.73 -1.87 9.14
C GLU A 476 -4.59 -2.85 8.34
N LYS A 477 -5.80 -3.16 8.82
CA LYS A 477 -6.70 -4.08 8.13
C LYS A 477 -7.20 -3.50 6.79
N PHE A 478 -7.50 -2.20 6.73
CA PHE A 478 -7.86 -1.53 5.48
C PHE A 478 -6.75 -1.65 4.44
N MET A 479 -5.50 -1.40 4.84
CA MET A 479 -4.34 -1.52 3.97
C MET A 479 -4.16 -2.96 3.46
N ILE A 480 -4.19 -3.95 4.35
CA ILE A 480 -4.03 -5.36 3.97
C ILE A 480 -5.11 -5.82 2.99
N GLU A 481 -6.39 -5.54 3.29
CA GLU A 481 -7.50 -5.98 2.45
C GLU A 481 -7.44 -5.35 1.06
N SER A 482 -7.23 -4.04 1.01
CA SER A 482 -7.21 -3.28 -0.24
C SER A 482 -5.99 -3.56 -1.13
N MET A 483 -4.84 -3.89 -0.55
CA MET A 483 -3.63 -4.22 -1.32
C MET A 483 -3.77 -5.53 -2.10
N ASN A 484 -4.64 -6.43 -1.67
CA ASN A 484 -4.92 -7.70 -2.35
C ASN A 484 -5.98 -7.59 -3.47
N GLU A 485 -6.67 -6.45 -3.59
CA GLU A 485 -7.72 -6.25 -4.60
C GLU A 485 -7.13 -5.95 -5.99
N PHE A 486 -7.59 -6.70 -6.99
CA PHE A 486 -7.25 -6.52 -8.40
C PHE A 486 -8.35 -7.12 -9.30
N PRO A 487 -8.74 -6.47 -10.42
CA PRO A 487 -8.33 -5.15 -10.89
C PRO A 487 -8.93 -4.00 -10.07
N LEU A 488 -8.33 -2.81 -10.15
CA LEU A 488 -8.78 -1.61 -9.42
C LEU A 488 -9.91 -0.85 -10.16
N GLU A 489 -10.93 -1.59 -10.61
CA GLU A 489 -12.11 -1.01 -11.24
C GLU A 489 -12.91 -0.18 -10.22
N GLU A 490 -13.29 1.03 -10.62
CA GLU A 490 -13.82 2.06 -9.73
C GLU A 490 -15.04 1.61 -8.93
N SER A 491 -16.04 1.05 -9.62
CA SER A 491 -17.32 0.69 -9.03
C SER A 491 -17.17 -0.43 -7.99
N ASP A 492 -16.36 -1.43 -8.31
CA ASP A 492 -16.23 -2.64 -7.52
C ASP A 492 -15.30 -2.42 -6.34
N PHE A 493 -14.15 -1.77 -6.58
CA PHE A 493 -13.21 -1.40 -5.53
C PHE A 493 -13.89 -0.49 -4.50
N THR A 494 -14.53 0.59 -4.95
CA THR A 494 -15.16 1.57 -4.05
C THR A 494 -16.24 0.91 -3.20
N LYS A 495 -17.12 0.11 -3.81
CA LYS A 495 -18.20 -0.57 -3.11
C LYS A 495 -17.70 -1.54 -2.04
N LYS A 496 -16.69 -2.36 -2.36
CA LYS A 496 -16.11 -3.32 -1.40
C LYS A 496 -15.42 -2.62 -0.24
N GLN A 497 -14.58 -1.62 -0.53
CA GLN A 497 -13.80 -0.94 0.50
C GLN A 497 -14.69 -0.09 1.43
N LEU A 498 -15.74 0.54 0.90
CA LEU A 498 -16.73 1.20 1.74
C LEU A 498 -17.49 0.22 2.64
N ALA A 499 -17.88 -0.95 2.12
CA ALA A 499 -18.54 -1.98 2.92
C ALA A 499 -17.61 -2.56 4.02
N PHE A 500 -16.32 -2.70 3.71
CA PHE A 500 -15.31 -3.12 4.68
C PHE A 500 -15.15 -2.10 5.81
N LEU A 501 -14.99 -0.82 5.47
CA LEU A 501 -14.87 0.26 6.47
C LEU A 501 -16.12 0.31 7.36
N ASP A 502 -17.31 0.18 6.78
CA ASP A 502 -18.59 0.16 7.49
C ASP A 502 -18.64 -1.00 8.50
N GLY A 503 -18.28 -2.22 8.08
CA GLY A 503 -18.30 -3.39 8.98
C GLY A 503 -17.24 -3.37 10.08
N LYS A 504 -16.01 -2.90 9.77
CA LYS A 504 -14.93 -2.83 10.77
C LYS A 504 -15.08 -1.69 11.75
N GLU A 505 -15.66 -0.57 11.33
CA GLU A 505 -16.10 0.49 12.24
C GLU A 505 -17.12 -0.05 13.25
N GLU A 506 -18.13 -0.78 12.79
CA GLU A 506 -19.15 -1.37 13.68
C GLU A 506 -18.53 -2.30 14.73
N GLU A 507 -17.60 -3.18 14.34
CA GLU A 507 -16.87 -4.07 15.25
C GLU A 507 -16.07 -3.29 16.31
N GLY A 508 -15.28 -2.30 15.88
CA GLY A 508 -14.45 -1.49 16.79
C GLY A 508 -15.29 -0.65 17.75
N MET A 509 -16.40 -0.10 17.26
CA MET A 509 -17.31 0.75 18.03
C MET A 509 -18.14 -0.03 19.04
N ALA A 510 -18.51 -1.28 18.75
CA ALA A 510 -19.21 -2.13 19.69
C ALA A 510 -18.42 -2.34 20.99
N PHE A 511 -17.10 -2.56 20.88
CA PHE A 511 -16.22 -2.74 22.03
C PHE A 511 -16.17 -1.50 22.94
N LEU A 512 -16.01 -0.32 22.34
CA LEU A 512 -16.02 0.95 23.07
C LEU A 512 -17.40 1.24 23.70
N SER A 513 -18.47 0.99 22.95
CA SER A 513 -19.85 1.23 23.39
C SER A 513 -20.21 0.38 24.62
N ASP A 514 -19.82 -0.89 24.67
CA ASP A 514 -20.05 -1.75 25.85
C ASP A 514 -19.31 -1.22 27.09
N ARG A 515 -18.05 -0.79 26.92
CA ARG A 515 -17.25 -0.24 28.02
C ARG A 515 -17.84 1.08 28.55
N LEU A 516 -18.36 1.92 27.65
CA LEU A 516 -19.09 3.14 28.00
C LEU A 516 -20.35 2.83 28.79
N LEU A 517 -21.22 1.96 28.28
CA LEU A 517 -22.49 1.60 28.91
C LEU A 517 -22.29 1.13 30.35
N ARG A 518 -21.33 0.23 30.58
CA ARG A 518 -20.99 -0.24 31.94
C ARG A 518 -20.56 0.88 32.88
N ARG A 519 -19.97 1.95 32.36
CA ARG A 519 -19.56 3.10 33.17
C ARG A 519 -20.72 4.06 33.41
N GLN A 520 -21.57 4.29 32.40
CA GLN A 520 -22.83 5.03 32.58
C GLN A 520 -23.67 4.37 33.68
N GLU A 521 -23.82 3.05 33.65
CA GLU A 521 -24.53 2.28 34.68
C GLU A 521 -23.92 2.47 36.08
N LYS A 522 -22.58 2.49 36.20
CA LYS A 522 -21.92 2.72 37.49
C LYS A 522 -22.22 4.09 38.07
N ILE A 523 -22.19 5.13 37.24
CA ILE A 523 -22.48 6.51 37.66
C ILE A 523 -23.95 6.65 38.06
N GLU A 524 -24.88 6.07 37.29
CA GLU A 524 -26.30 6.05 37.65
C GLU A 524 -26.53 5.31 38.98
N GLN A 525 -25.88 4.16 39.18
CA GLN A 525 -25.95 3.41 40.44
C GLN A 525 -25.38 4.18 41.63
N GLU A 526 -24.32 4.98 41.46
CA GLU A 526 -23.81 5.84 42.53
C GLU A 526 -24.81 6.95 42.88
N ALA A 527 -25.43 7.58 41.87
CA ALA A 527 -26.47 8.58 42.11
C ALA A 527 -27.67 7.97 42.88
N ASP A 528 -28.13 6.80 42.46
CA ASP A 528 -29.23 6.08 43.13
C ASP A 528 -28.87 5.72 44.57
N LYS A 529 -27.62 5.30 44.84
CA LYS A 529 -27.13 5.05 46.21
C LYS A 529 -27.15 6.32 47.08
N ARG A 530 -26.72 7.47 46.53
CA ARG A 530 -26.74 8.75 47.25
C ARG A 530 -28.17 9.20 47.56
N ILE A 531 -29.10 9.03 46.61
CA ILE A 531 -30.54 9.28 46.80
C ILE A 531 -31.11 8.40 47.91
N ILE A 532 -30.92 7.09 47.81
CA ILE A 532 -31.43 6.13 48.80
C ILE A 532 -30.88 6.44 50.20
N LYS A 533 -29.59 6.76 50.29
CA LYS A 533 -28.96 7.15 51.55
C LYS A 533 -29.60 8.40 52.13
N PHE A 534 -29.78 9.44 51.32
CA PHE A 534 -30.42 10.68 51.73
C PHE A 534 -31.85 10.46 52.21
N LEU A 535 -32.66 9.75 51.43
CA LEU A 535 -34.03 9.40 51.79
C LEU A 535 -34.09 8.65 53.12
N ARG A 536 -33.25 7.63 53.30
CA ARG A 536 -33.26 6.79 54.50
C ARG A 536 -32.80 7.55 55.75
N GLU A 537 -31.69 8.26 55.66
CA GLU A 537 -31.01 8.82 56.84
C GLU A 537 -31.54 10.20 57.24
N HIS A 538 -32.17 10.92 56.29
CA HIS A 538 -32.66 12.28 56.53
C HIS A 538 -34.16 12.35 56.36
N LEU A 539 -34.68 12.21 55.13
CA LEU A 539 -36.10 12.52 54.89
C LEU A 539 -37.06 11.56 55.61
N LEU A 540 -36.96 10.27 55.32
CA LEU A 540 -37.88 9.24 55.80
C LEU A 540 -37.67 8.91 57.28
N PHE A 541 -36.45 9.12 57.79
CA PHE A 541 -36.18 9.08 59.22
C PHE A 541 -37.00 10.16 59.97
N GLU A 542 -37.02 11.39 59.46
CA GLU A 542 -37.82 12.45 60.06
C GLU A 542 -39.33 12.18 59.92
N MET A 543 -39.77 11.52 58.84
CA MET A 543 -41.17 11.10 58.70
C MET A 543 -41.52 10.02 59.73
N SER A 544 -40.65 9.02 59.91
CA SER A 544 -40.86 7.98 60.91
C SER A 544 -40.91 8.53 62.32
N THR A 545 -40.07 9.50 62.68
CA THR A 545 -40.09 10.10 64.02
C THR A 545 -41.25 11.08 64.19
N TYR A 546 -41.74 11.72 63.12
CA TYR A 546 -42.99 12.47 63.14
C TYR A 546 -44.19 11.55 63.41
N GLU A 547 -44.24 10.37 62.83
CA GLU A 547 -45.30 9.38 63.11
C GLU A 547 -45.36 8.96 64.59
N GLU A 548 -44.23 8.93 65.29
CA GLU A 548 -44.21 8.68 66.74
C GLU A 548 -44.97 9.77 67.51
N ILE A 549 -44.80 11.04 67.10
CA ILE A 549 -45.55 12.18 67.69
C ILE A 549 -47.05 11.98 67.46
N ILE A 550 -47.46 11.56 66.26
CA ILE A 550 -48.85 11.27 65.95
C ILE A 550 -49.38 10.15 66.86
N ASN A 551 -48.63 9.07 66.99
CA ASN A 551 -49.08 7.88 67.69
C ASN A 551 -49.11 8.04 69.22
N TYR A 552 -48.26 8.89 69.80
CA TYR A 552 -48.15 9.05 71.25
C TYR A 552 -48.69 10.37 71.79
N SER A 553 -48.36 11.49 71.15
CA SER A 553 -48.71 12.83 71.64
C SER A 553 -50.08 13.25 71.14
N VAL A 554 -50.35 13.09 69.84
CA VAL A 554 -51.63 13.47 69.22
C VAL A 554 -52.75 12.52 69.65
N SER A 555 -52.45 11.24 69.86
CA SER A 555 -53.42 10.27 70.42
C SER A 555 -54.02 10.73 71.76
N LYS A 556 -53.26 11.41 72.62
CA LYS A 556 -53.78 11.95 73.89
C LYS A 556 -54.71 13.14 73.67
N LEU A 557 -54.39 13.99 72.69
CA LEU A 557 -55.24 15.14 72.32
C LEU A 557 -56.59 14.69 71.75
N ARG A 558 -56.66 13.52 71.12
CA ARG A 558 -57.89 12.92 70.59
C ARG A 558 -58.93 12.56 71.67
N GLU A 559 -58.53 12.48 72.94
CA GLU A 559 -59.44 12.20 74.06
C GLU A 559 -60.17 13.47 74.57
N SER A 560 -59.74 14.66 74.13
CA SER A 560 -60.33 15.93 74.54
C SER A 560 -61.68 16.22 73.86
N GLN A 561 -62.56 16.92 74.57
CA GLN A 561 -63.85 17.41 74.07
C GLN A 561 -63.81 18.91 73.72
N GLU A 562 -62.65 19.57 73.84
CA GLU A 562 -62.50 21.00 73.55
C GLU A 562 -62.43 21.26 72.03
N ASP A 563 -63.29 22.16 71.52
CA ASP A 563 -63.41 22.46 70.08
C ASP A 563 -62.09 22.91 69.43
N PHE A 564 -61.28 23.69 70.16
CA PHE A 564 -59.96 24.12 69.70
C PHE A 564 -58.99 22.94 69.53
N ILE A 565 -58.95 22.01 70.49
CA ILE A 565 -58.08 20.81 70.42
C ILE A 565 -58.55 19.88 69.30
N ILE A 566 -59.85 19.69 69.14
CA ILE A 566 -60.43 18.93 68.02
C ILE A 566 -60.02 19.55 66.67
N THR A 567 -60.01 20.87 66.57
CA THR A 567 -59.58 21.59 65.37
C THR A 567 -58.08 21.40 65.12
N TYR A 568 -57.24 21.53 66.14
CA TYR A 568 -55.79 21.30 66.05
C TYR A 568 -55.46 19.87 65.60
N VAL A 569 -56.13 18.86 66.16
CA VAL A 569 -55.98 17.45 65.74
C VAL A 569 -56.35 17.26 64.27
N LYS A 570 -57.45 17.86 63.79
CA LYS A 570 -57.83 17.80 62.37
C LYS A 570 -56.78 18.43 61.45
N GLU A 571 -56.13 19.51 61.89
CA GLU A 571 -55.06 20.14 61.12
C GLU A 571 -53.81 19.25 61.03
N ILE A 572 -53.48 18.53 62.11
CA ILE A 572 -52.39 17.54 62.11
C ILE A 572 -52.73 16.35 61.20
N ASP A 573 -53.97 15.84 61.25
CA ASP A 573 -54.40 14.75 60.39
C ASP A 573 -54.35 15.18 58.90
N ALA A 574 -54.71 16.43 58.60
CA ALA A 574 -54.58 17.00 57.26
C ALA A 574 -53.13 17.16 56.80
N LEU A 575 -52.22 17.60 57.68
CA LEU A 575 -50.78 17.63 57.41
C LEU A 575 -50.25 16.22 57.08
N THR A 576 -50.62 15.24 57.90
CA THR A 576 -50.18 13.84 57.73
C THR A 576 -50.66 13.28 56.39
N HIS A 577 -51.92 13.51 56.02
CA HIS A 577 -52.45 13.13 54.72
C HIS A 577 -51.71 13.82 53.56
N SER A 578 -51.43 15.12 53.68
CA SER A 578 -50.66 15.87 52.67
C SER A 578 -49.27 15.29 52.45
N ILE A 579 -48.54 14.98 53.53
CA ILE A 579 -47.21 14.36 53.46
C ILE A 579 -47.29 12.99 52.78
N GLU A 580 -48.30 12.16 53.12
CA GLU A 580 -48.46 10.85 52.50
C GLU A 580 -48.71 10.93 50.99
N GLU A 581 -49.56 11.85 50.55
CA GLU A 581 -49.84 12.05 49.13
C GLU A 581 -48.62 12.59 48.38
N ILE A 582 -47.82 13.46 49.01
CA ILE A 582 -46.53 13.90 48.46
C ILE A 582 -45.59 12.71 48.27
N LEU A 583 -45.42 11.86 49.29
CA LEU A 583 -44.54 10.68 49.21
C LEU A 583 -45.00 9.70 48.10
N LYS A 584 -46.30 9.43 47.98
CA LYS A 584 -46.86 8.58 46.90
C LYS A 584 -46.62 9.18 45.51
N ALA A 585 -46.76 10.51 45.37
CA ALA A 585 -46.53 11.18 44.09
C ALA A 585 -45.09 11.01 43.58
N TYR A 586 -44.13 10.79 44.49
CA TYR A 586 -42.73 10.48 44.18
C TYR A 586 -42.42 8.97 44.27
N LYS A 587 -43.45 8.11 44.14
CA LYS A 587 -43.35 6.64 44.12
C LYS A 587 -42.81 5.99 45.40
N ILE A 588 -42.96 6.67 46.53
CA ILE A 588 -42.64 6.08 47.83
C ILE A 588 -43.90 5.37 48.35
N GLU A 589 -43.80 4.06 48.49
CA GLU A 589 -44.85 3.18 49.00
C GLU A 589 -44.67 2.90 50.49
N PHE A 590 -45.78 2.67 51.19
CA PHE A 590 -45.78 2.45 52.64
C PHE A 590 -45.86 0.96 52.97
N ILE A 591 -45.03 0.54 53.91
CA ILE A 591 -45.09 -0.77 54.55
C ILE A 591 -45.86 -0.58 55.86
N HIS A 592 -47.12 -1.02 55.89
CA HIS A 592 -47.98 -0.92 57.06
C HIS A 592 -48.62 -2.27 57.39
N PRO A 593 -47.93 -3.13 58.16
CA PRO A 593 -48.46 -4.46 58.44
C PRO A 593 -49.67 -4.38 59.37
N ASN A 594 -50.67 -5.22 59.11
CA ASN A 594 -51.84 -5.31 59.95
C ASN A 594 -51.58 -6.20 61.19
N PRO A 595 -52.33 -5.98 62.29
CA PRO A 595 -52.33 -6.93 63.40
C PRO A 595 -52.60 -8.36 62.94
N HIS A 596 -51.90 -9.34 63.54
CA HIS A 596 -51.88 -10.77 63.20
C HIS A 596 -51.11 -11.17 61.93
N GLU A 597 -50.53 -10.23 61.18
CA GLU A 597 -49.59 -10.59 60.11
C GLU A 597 -48.30 -11.20 60.69
N LYS A 598 -47.67 -12.11 59.94
CA LYS A 598 -46.39 -12.70 60.36
C LYS A 598 -45.25 -11.70 60.18
N PHE A 599 -44.38 -11.61 61.19
CA PHE A 599 -43.16 -10.82 61.10
C PHE A 599 -42.26 -11.27 59.94
N ASN A 600 -41.84 -10.30 59.12
CA ASN A 600 -40.89 -10.47 58.03
C ASN A 600 -39.64 -9.63 58.30
N GLY A 601 -38.51 -10.25 58.65
CA GLY A 601 -37.27 -9.53 58.98
C GLY A 601 -36.67 -8.72 57.82
N LYS A 602 -37.17 -8.87 56.58
CA LYS A 602 -36.81 -8.00 55.46
C LYS A 602 -37.50 -6.64 55.53
N GLU A 603 -38.79 -6.62 55.90
CA GLU A 603 -39.67 -5.44 55.83
C GLU A 603 -39.90 -4.80 57.20
N HIS A 604 -39.74 -5.57 58.27
CA HIS A 604 -40.12 -5.18 59.62
C HIS A 604 -38.91 -5.20 60.57
N GLU A 605 -38.92 -4.29 61.53
CA GLU A 605 -38.00 -4.21 62.66
C GLU A 605 -38.80 -4.29 63.96
N VAL A 606 -38.41 -5.23 64.84
CA VAL A 606 -39.10 -5.43 66.13
C VAL A 606 -38.54 -4.45 67.15
N LEU A 607 -39.34 -3.47 67.57
CA LEU A 607 -38.97 -2.57 68.67
C LEU A 607 -39.07 -3.25 70.02
N MET A 608 -40.12 -4.06 70.21
CA MET A 608 -40.36 -4.78 71.47
C MET A 608 -41.15 -6.06 71.21
N ALA A 609 -40.90 -7.09 72.03
CA ALA A 609 -41.66 -8.33 72.03
C ALA A 609 -42.48 -8.44 73.33
N GLU A 610 -43.80 -8.56 73.21
CA GLU A 610 -44.72 -8.58 74.34
C GLU A 610 -45.59 -9.84 74.35
N VAL A 611 -46.01 -10.27 75.54
CA VAL A 611 -47.01 -11.32 75.70
C VAL A 611 -48.38 -10.64 75.75
N ARG A 612 -49.19 -10.80 74.69
CA ARG A 612 -50.54 -10.25 74.61
C ARG A 612 -51.55 -11.34 74.29
N GLU A 613 -52.65 -11.35 75.04
CA GLU A 613 -53.73 -12.32 74.85
C GLU A 613 -54.30 -12.20 73.42
N GLY A 614 -54.37 -13.32 72.70
CA GLY A 614 -54.84 -13.38 71.31
C GLY A 614 -53.77 -13.28 70.21
N PHE A 615 -52.48 -13.11 70.54
CA PHE A 615 -51.38 -13.03 69.56
C PHE A 615 -50.38 -14.19 69.70
N GLN A 616 -49.97 -14.79 68.59
CA GLN A 616 -48.96 -15.85 68.58
C GLN A 616 -47.53 -15.29 68.48
N LYS A 617 -46.55 -16.13 68.84
CA LYS A 617 -45.13 -15.78 68.70
C LYS A 617 -44.79 -15.43 67.24
N GLY A 618 -44.22 -14.24 67.05
CA GLY A 618 -43.85 -13.74 65.72
C GLY A 618 -44.99 -13.15 64.91
N GLU A 619 -46.20 -13.05 65.46
CA GLU A 619 -47.28 -12.23 64.89
C GLU A 619 -47.10 -10.76 65.29
N ILE A 620 -47.50 -9.86 64.39
CA ILE A 620 -47.46 -8.42 64.61
C ILE A 620 -48.64 -8.04 65.49
N ILE A 621 -48.35 -7.40 66.63
CA ILE A 621 -49.34 -6.90 67.58
C ILE A 621 -49.84 -5.53 67.13
N LYS A 622 -48.90 -4.64 66.80
CA LYS A 622 -49.18 -3.26 66.39
C LYS A 622 -48.00 -2.71 65.58
N THR A 623 -48.33 -1.91 64.55
CA THR A 623 -47.36 -1.08 63.83
C THR A 623 -47.16 0.24 64.56
N MET A 624 -45.90 0.54 64.87
CA MET A 624 -45.48 1.75 65.56
C MET A 624 -45.17 2.85 64.57
N ASN A 625 -44.29 2.59 63.60
CA ASN A 625 -44.00 3.51 62.50
C ASN A 625 -44.10 2.71 61.18
N LYS A 626 -44.59 3.36 60.13
CA LYS A 626 -44.63 2.78 58.79
C LYS A 626 -43.20 2.59 58.27
N GLY A 627 -43.03 1.56 57.46
CA GLY A 627 -41.84 1.42 56.62
C GLY A 627 -42.08 2.09 55.27
N TYR A 628 -41.01 2.24 54.51
CA TYR A 628 -41.01 2.97 53.25
C TYR A 628 -40.22 2.22 52.19
N MET A 629 -40.79 2.13 50.99
CA MET A 629 -40.24 1.43 49.84
C MET A 629 -40.21 2.36 48.63
N LEU A 630 -39.13 2.32 47.85
CA LEU A 630 -38.99 3.06 46.59
C LEU A 630 -38.69 2.06 45.48
N ASP A 631 -39.51 2.03 44.42
CA ASP A 631 -39.35 1.14 43.26
C ASP A 631 -39.09 -0.34 43.64
N GLY A 632 -39.79 -0.85 44.66
CA GLY A 632 -39.65 -2.23 45.15
C GLY A 632 -38.46 -2.49 46.09
N GLN A 633 -37.61 -1.49 46.35
CA GLN A 633 -36.52 -1.57 47.32
C GLN A 633 -36.93 -0.95 48.66
N ILE A 634 -36.79 -1.74 49.73
CA ILE A 634 -37.05 -1.27 51.10
C ILE A 634 -35.97 -0.26 51.50
N ILE A 635 -36.40 0.98 51.77
CA ILE A 635 -35.53 2.09 52.17
C ILE A 635 -35.47 2.18 53.69
N LEU A 636 -36.62 2.09 54.35
CA LEU A 636 -36.75 2.09 55.81
C LEU A 636 -37.77 1.01 56.22
N LYS A 637 -37.46 0.23 57.25
CA LYS A 637 -38.33 -0.86 57.72
C LYS A 637 -39.48 -0.32 58.57
N ALA A 638 -40.59 -1.03 58.59
CA ALA A 638 -41.68 -0.73 59.51
C ALA A 638 -41.32 -1.17 60.93
N ASN A 639 -41.49 -0.27 61.89
CA ASN A 639 -41.26 -0.57 63.30
C ASN A 639 -42.52 -1.22 63.89
N VAL A 640 -42.39 -2.42 64.46
CA VAL A 640 -43.52 -3.19 64.97
C VAL A 640 -43.28 -3.71 66.38
N ILE A 641 -44.37 -3.92 67.12
CA ILE A 641 -44.38 -4.74 68.33
C ILE A 641 -44.82 -6.15 67.94
N ALA A 642 -44.05 -7.16 68.32
CA ALA A 642 -44.32 -8.56 67.97
C ALA A 642 -44.71 -9.41 69.19
N GLY A 643 -45.51 -10.46 68.97
CA GLY A 643 -45.83 -11.45 69.98
C GLY A 643 -44.60 -12.26 70.40
N LYS A 644 -44.40 -12.41 71.71
CA LYS A 644 -43.25 -13.12 72.31
C LYS A 644 -43.37 -14.64 72.31
#